data_AF-A0A9D1ZXB6-F1
#
_entry.id   AF-A0A9D1ZXB6-F1
#
_cell.length_a   1.000
_cell.length_b   1.000
_cell.length_c   1.000
_cell.angle_alpha   90.00
_cell.angle_beta   90.00
_cell.angle_gamma   90.00
#
_symmetry.space_group_name_H-M   'P 1'
#
loop_
_entity.id
_entity.type
_entity.pdbx_description
1 polymer ?
#
loop_
_entity_poly.entity_id
_entity_poly.type
_entity_poly.pdbx_seq_one_letter_code
_entity_poly.pdbx_strand_id
1 'polypeptide(L)'
;MTKSSKRTAIVMALITVALCAAVIAGATFALFSSSVTNDINVNTGDIAISSTVELTNAWSTSQGGEQVTAENSGSETSLIFPATGGSVSVGEDGRISISGMGLGDGATFSITLDMKYSINMKYSLVLKTNTADDFLRNNLQVTVADNPAVSLADGSVYIIPWTNADSVTDSTPASARVTASFSLSLPWSAIDSAPVGGSSISLALVTSGVQVNALAVSGSPSGSNEYYVTNQDELDKALTAMESGDSVYLAGDESNWTTANISFNENKSISVYGSRVGTLTVNALNASIDYYIEYTELINSAVVAANSLHIYGQVGSAQVNGGRIVFESESIVAKLAAVPAENTHVEVEFAQNTAVTKSVTVNTSASGSSTNLSIAENVTVPSLSVEGSGKVAIDNNGVIEDSTVDEGSSVTANSKVTDEASLRGALALGGEVTLESDIALNVPYYDTTSLVPILTIVKNTNLNLNGKKIYLSLAPNTQLLHTPAILCVDGATVEINGDGIIDAEAGDNNSYGINIINNGSLTVNSGTIYGAITAIQVQKGTLVIKDGFFDFAETANASAPAEYKKYIINAIDANWKNGSANITIYGGTFGHNYSVSPEADGKLYLPDGYGVVQEGDYYTVKEIATNPGKEYLAGSAAALNNLISNSAKNIVISDDFNIGTAGAVTTGINISNGTFSIDLNGHTLTNVGTGFAFAVSGSDTQLTLKDSSKEQSGTIYGGKGGNNQVLNVSGGATVDIYGGNYTVGPDNNGQGNSCIEVAGLGGTMNIYGGTFSSEAAYNGFYYVLNTTQTQGTTGAIFVYGGKFLHFDPSKGDDSSTSNGGSNSSVQSSYLAEGYVSAASGEYFIVQEA
;
A
#
# COMPACT_ATOMS: atom_id res chain seq x y z
N MET A 1 -24.13 31.11 39.87
CA MET A 1 -23.26 31.47 41.01
C MET A 1 -23.77 30.79 42.27
N THR A 2 -23.15 29.67 42.61
CA THR A 2 -23.45 28.74 43.73
C THR A 2 -22.17 27.92 43.93
N LYS A 3 -21.97 27.27 45.10
CA LYS A 3 -20.71 26.58 45.52
C LYS A 3 -19.99 25.72 44.46
N SER A 4 -20.67 25.25 43.41
CA SER A 4 -20.09 24.59 42.23
C SER A 4 -19.20 25.53 41.37
N SER A 5 -19.60 26.79 41.16
CA SER A 5 -18.82 27.73 40.32
C SER A 5 -17.50 28.16 40.95
N LYS A 6 -17.35 28.05 42.28
CA LYS A 6 -16.07 28.26 42.98
C LYS A 6 -15.13 27.06 42.80
N ARG A 7 -15.64 25.83 42.68
CA ARG A 7 -14.81 24.65 42.36
C ARG A 7 -14.35 24.66 40.91
N THR A 8 -15.21 25.05 39.97
CA THR A 8 -14.82 25.18 38.55
C THR A 8 -13.80 26.30 38.34
N ALA A 9 -13.92 27.43 39.05
CA ALA A 9 -12.92 28.50 38.99
C ALA A 9 -11.57 28.07 39.59
N ILE A 10 -11.56 27.27 40.67
CA ILE A 10 -10.33 26.74 41.28
C ILE A 10 -9.70 25.66 40.40
N VAL A 11 -10.49 24.80 39.75
CA VAL A 11 -9.98 23.78 38.82
C VAL A 11 -9.45 24.43 37.54
N MET A 12 -10.13 25.43 36.99
CA MET A 12 -9.61 26.22 35.87
C MET A 12 -8.34 26.98 36.26
N ALA A 13 -8.28 27.58 37.46
CA ALA A 13 -7.06 28.22 37.94
C ALA A 13 -5.91 27.22 38.15
N LEU A 14 -6.19 26.00 38.62
CA LEU A 14 -5.18 24.93 38.75
C LEU A 14 -4.72 24.41 37.37
N ILE A 15 -5.61 24.32 36.39
CA ILE A 15 -5.27 23.96 35.01
C ILE A 15 -4.50 25.09 34.33
N THR A 16 -4.87 26.36 34.55
CA THR A 16 -4.10 27.51 34.05
C THR A 16 -2.74 27.61 34.72
N VAL A 17 -2.63 27.34 36.03
CA VAL A 17 -1.33 27.29 36.72
C VAL A 17 -0.52 26.07 36.27
N ALA A 18 -1.14 24.93 35.95
CA ALA A 18 -0.46 23.77 35.38
C ALA A 18 -0.05 23.99 33.92
N LEU A 19 -0.84 24.72 33.13
CA LEU A 19 -0.48 25.16 31.77
C LEU A 19 0.58 26.26 31.81
N CYS A 20 0.55 27.18 32.78
CA CYS A 20 1.62 28.13 33.00
C CYS A 20 2.87 27.43 33.55
N ALA A 21 2.75 26.37 34.36
CA ALA A 21 3.88 25.55 34.79
C ALA A 21 4.41 24.66 33.65
N ALA A 22 3.56 24.24 32.70
CA ALA A 22 3.98 23.54 31.49
C ALA A 22 4.53 24.50 30.44
N VAL A 23 4.15 25.78 30.45
CA VAL A 23 4.78 26.84 29.64
C VAL A 23 6.07 27.32 30.30
N ILE A 24 6.19 27.33 31.63
CA ILE A 24 7.44 27.65 32.34
C ILE A 24 8.41 26.45 32.28
N ALA A 25 7.92 25.21 32.31
CA ALA A 25 8.73 24.00 32.12
C ALA A 25 9.03 23.73 30.63
N GLY A 26 8.10 24.09 29.73
CA GLY A 26 8.24 24.01 28.28
C GLY A 26 9.06 25.15 27.67
N ALA A 27 9.13 26.32 28.31
CA ALA A 27 10.03 27.41 27.91
C ALA A 27 11.48 27.24 28.39
N THR A 28 11.80 26.18 29.15
CA THR A 28 13.18 25.77 29.42
C THR A 28 13.69 24.66 28.49
N PHE A 29 12.85 24.10 27.61
CA PHE A 29 13.21 22.96 26.76
C PHE A 29 13.02 23.18 25.25
N ALA A 30 12.98 24.43 24.77
CA ALA A 30 13.13 24.71 23.35
C ALA A 30 14.13 25.83 23.09
N LEU A 31 15.17 25.47 22.33
CA LEU A 31 16.09 26.35 21.62
C LEU A 31 16.99 27.26 22.47
N PHE A 32 17.99 26.64 23.09
CA PHE A 32 19.36 27.06 22.79
C PHE A 32 20.07 25.86 22.15
N SER A 33 20.25 25.91 20.83
CA SER A 33 21.41 25.29 20.21
C SER A 33 22.65 26.09 20.63
N SER A 34 23.02 26.00 21.91
CA SER A 34 24.39 26.27 22.29
C SER A 34 25.16 24.99 21.99
N SER A 35 25.70 24.87 20.78
CA SER A 35 26.89 24.06 20.59
C SER A 35 27.99 24.73 21.39
N VAL A 36 28.10 24.38 22.66
CA VAL A 36 29.35 24.56 23.39
C VAL A 36 30.21 23.40 22.95
N THR A 37 31.00 23.64 21.91
CA THR A 37 32.23 22.88 21.71
C THR A 37 33.09 23.12 22.95
N ASN A 38 33.56 22.03 23.54
CA ASN A 38 34.55 21.94 24.61
C ASN A 38 34.02 22.07 26.04
N ASP A 39 33.74 20.91 26.63
CA ASP A 39 34.44 20.47 27.84
C ASP A 39 34.54 18.93 27.80
N ILE A 40 35.62 18.43 27.18
CA ILE A 40 36.00 17.02 27.29
C ILE A 40 36.72 16.86 28.64
N ASN A 41 36.03 16.31 29.63
CA ASN A 41 36.66 15.90 30.88
C ASN A 41 37.02 14.41 30.76
N VAL A 42 38.25 14.11 30.31
CA VAL A 42 38.83 12.76 30.39
C VAL A 42 39.97 12.81 31.41
N ASN A 43 39.79 12.07 32.49
CA ASN A 43 40.65 12.12 33.65
C ASN A 43 42.01 11.46 33.34
N THR A 44 43.07 12.26 33.18
CA THR A 44 44.47 12.04 33.61
C THR A 44 45.41 13.18 33.13
N GLY A 45 44.90 14.19 32.41
CA GLY A 45 45.53 15.52 32.29
C GLY A 45 44.58 16.57 31.68
N ASP A 46 44.78 17.85 32.00
CA ASP A 46 43.92 18.95 31.53
C ASP A 46 44.26 19.27 30.07
N ILE A 47 43.31 19.08 29.13
CA ILE A 47 43.37 19.58 27.75
C ILE A 47 42.21 20.57 27.57
N ALA A 48 42.54 21.84 27.31
CA ALA A 48 41.58 22.88 26.94
C ALA A 48 41.97 23.47 25.60
N ILE A 49 41.08 23.36 24.62
CA ILE A 49 41.23 23.96 23.29
C ILE A 49 40.13 25.00 23.14
N SER A 50 40.49 26.19 22.67
CA SER A 50 39.54 27.22 22.26
C SER A 50 39.89 27.66 20.85
N SER A 51 38.88 27.84 20.00
CA SER A 51 39.04 28.33 18.64
C SER A 51 38.37 29.68 18.49
N THR A 52 39.03 30.56 17.73
CA THR A 52 38.45 31.81 17.24
C THR A 52 38.59 31.82 15.73
N VAL A 53 37.52 32.20 15.04
CA VAL A 53 37.49 32.33 13.58
C VAL A 53 37.16 33.77 13.22
N GLU A 54 37.94 34.34 12.32
CA GLU A 54 37.82 35.72 11.85
C GLU A 54 37.66 35.71 10.33
N LEU A 55 36.64 36.41 9.83
CA LEU A 55 36.49 36.70 8.42
C LEU A 55 37.46 37.81 8.04
N THR A 56 38.50 37.47 7.26
CA THR A 56 39.57 38.42 6.95
C THR A 56 39.39 39.13 5.62
N ASN A 57 38.69 38.49 4.67
CA ASN A 57 38.47 39.06 3.35
C ASN A 57 37.27 38.41 2.62
N ALA A 58 36.67 39.14 1.68
CA ALA A 58 35.71 38.62 0.70
C ALA A 58 35.92 39.31 -0.65
N TRP A 59 35.68 38.60 -1.76
CA TRP A 59 35.89 39.12 -3.10
C TRP A 59 34.93 38.49 -4.12
N SER A 60 34.88 39.12 -5.30
CA SER A 60 34.28 38.57 -6.52
C SER A 60 35.30 38.66 -7.65
N THR A 61 35.58 37.54 -8.31
CA THR A 61 36.47 37.46 -9.47
C THR A 61 35.64 37.31 -10.73
N SER A 62 35.84 38.18 -11.71
CA SER A 62 35.18 38.06 -13.02
C SER A 62 35.66 36.83 -13.80
N GLN A 63 34.89 36.38 -14.79
CA GLN A 63 35.26 35.25 -15.67
C GLN A 63 36.61 35.46 -16.39
N GLY A 64 37.06 36.72 -16.54
CA GLY A 64 38.36 37.11 -17.10
C GLY A 64 39.52 37.20 -16.10
N GLY A 65 39.29 36.88 -14.82
CA GLY A 65 40.32 36.83 -13.78
C GLY A 65 40.58 38.13 -13.02
N GLU A 66 39.82 39.21 -13.29
CA GLU A 66 39.93 40.45 -12.52
C GLU A 66 39.14 40.34 -11.21
N GLN A 67 39.83 40.48 -10.07
CA GLN A 67 39.27 40.33 -8.73
C GLN A 67 38.96 41.70 -8.10
N VAL A 68 37.75 41.83 -7.56
CA VAL A 68 37.30 43.00 -6.79
C VAL A 68 37.05 42.58 -5.35
N THR A 69 37.68 43.28 -4.41
CA THR A 69 37.55 43.03 -2.97
C THR A 69 36.34 43.75 -2.39
N ALA A 70 35.65 43.14 -1.42
CA ALA A 70 34.54 43.75 -0.69
C ALA A 70 34.99 45.01 0.08
N GLU A 71 34.20 46.08 0.00
CA GLU A 71 34.39 47.25 0.86
C GLU A 71 33.91 46.92 2.27
N ASN A 72 34.77 47.10 3.28
CA ASN A 72 34.44 46.83 4.66
C ASN A 72 33.40 47.85 5.15
N SER A 73 32.16 47.40 5.38
CA SER A 73 31.03 48.24 5.82
C SER A 73 31.05 48.60 7.31
N GLY A 74 32.12 48.24 8.04
CA GLY A 74 32.28 48.50 9.46
C GLY A 74 31.82 47.36 10.38
N SER A 75 31.50 46.18 9.82
CA SER A 75 31.25 44.94 10.57
C SER A 75 32.41 43.96 10.33
N GLU A 76 33.21 43.69 11.36
CA GLU A 76 34.34 42.72 11.28
C GLU A 76 33.87 41.26 11.12
N THR A 77 32.56 41.00 11.27
CA THR A 77 31.98 39.66 11.23
C THR A 77 31.11 39.39 10.01
N SER A 78 30.92 40.36 9.09
CA SER A 78 30.15 40.14 7.85
C SER A 78 30.58 41.04 6.69
N LEU A 79 30.73 40.45 5.51
CA LEU A 79 31.07 41.12 4.26
C LEU A 79 30.07 40.76 3.14
N ILE A 80 29.93 41.66 2.16
CA ILE A 80 29.06 41.49 0.99
C ILE A 80 29.94 41.25 -0.25
N PHE A 81 29.61 40.24 -1.05
CA PHE A 81 30.30 39.95 -2.30
C PHE A 81 30.01 41.05 -3.34
N PRO A 82 31.04 41.72 -3.89
CA PRO A 82 30.87 42.89 -4.76
C PRO A 82 30.00 42.68 -6.00
N ALA A 83 30.03 41.48 -6.61
CA ALA A 83 29.35 41.24 -7.88
C ALA A 83 27.91 40.75 -7.72
N THR A 84 27.63 39.96 -6.68
CA THR A 84 26.38 39.20 -6.53
C THR A 84 25.44 39.81 -5.50
N GLY A 85 25.96 40.62 -4.57
CA GLY A 85 25.21 41.14 -3.43
C GLY A 85 24.91 40.09 -2.35
N GLY A 86 25.43 38.87 -2.49
CA GLY A 86 25.41 37.86 -1.45
C GLY A 86 26.29 38.25 -0.26
N SER A 87 26.13 37.57 0.87
CA SER A 87 26.85 37.86 2.11
C SER A 87 27.58 36.64 2.65
N VAL A 88 28.71 36.91 3.30
CA VAL A 88 29.43 35.95 4.15
C VAL A 88 29.55 36.55 5.55
N SER A 89 29.35 35.73 6.58
CA SER A 89 29.47 36.17 7.97
C SER A 89 29.99 35.07 8.88
N VAL A 90 30.57 35.47 10.01
CA VAL A 90 30.93 34.61 11.13
C VAL A 90 30.02 34.98 12.31
N GLY A 91 29.23 34.02 12.78
CA GLY A 91 28.33 34.19 13.93
C GLY A 91 29.09 34.22 15.27
N GLU A 92 28.43 34.69 16.33
CA GLU A 92 28.97 34.68 17.71
C GLU A 92 29.28 33.25 18.21
N ASP A 93 28.65 32.23 17.61
CA ASP A 93 28.88 30.80 17.84
C ASP A 93 30.03 30.21 17.01
N GLY A 94 30.74 31.04 16.24
CA GLY A 94 31.83 30.61 15.36
C GLY A 94 31.39 29.91 14.09
N ARG A 95 30.08 29.87 13.78
CA ARG A 95 29.58 29.34 12.51
C ARG A 95 29.85 30.31 11.37
N ILE A 96 30.21 29.76 10.22
CA ILE A 96 30.34 30.53 8.98
C ILE A 96 29.03 30.40 8.21
N SER A 97 28.43 31.52 7.84
CA SER A 97 27.21 31.57 7.05
C SER A 97 27.49 32.29 5.74
N ILE A 98 27.11 31.66 4.63
CA ILE A 98 27.20 32.23 3.29
C ILE A 98 25.80 32.17 2.69
N SER A 99 25.35 33.26 2.07
CA SER A 99 24.08 33.34 1.37
C SER A 99 24.22 34.15 0.09
N GLY A 100 23.61 33.71 -1.00
CA GLY A 100 23.62 34.41 -2.27
C GLY A 100 25.00 34.45 -2.95
N MET A 101 25.89 33.50 -2.66
CA MET A 101 27.20 33.40 -3.32
C MET A 101 27.02 33.01 -4.80
N GLY A 102 27.66 33.74 -5.71
CA GLY A 102 27.68 33.41 -7.14
C GLY A 102 29.06 33.03 -7.66
N LEU A 103 29.11 32.63 -8.93
CA LEU A 103 30.35 32.17 -9.56
C LEU A 103 31.42 33.27 -9.52
N GLY A 104 32.62 32.89 -9.08
CA GLY A 104 33.75 33.80 -8.89
C GLY A 104 33.83 34.42 -7.49
N ASP A 105 32.82 34.27 -6.65
CA ASP A 105 32.86 34.77 -5.27
C ASP A 105 33.75 33.90 -4.37
N GLY A 106 34.38 34.53 -3.39
CA GLY A 106 35.16 33.82 -2.37
C GLY A 106 35.43 34.65 -1.12
N ALA A 107 35.81 33.97 -0.05
CA ALA A 107 36.12 34.56 1.25
C ALA A 107 37.31 33.86 1.91
N THR A 108 38.10 34.62 2.67
CA THR A 108 39.25 34.11 3.44
C THR A 108 38.96 34.24 4.93
N PHE A 109 39.36 33.22 5.67
CA PHE A 109 39.20 33.14 7.11
C PHE A 109 40.55 32.90 7.77
N SER A 110 40.78 33.56 8.91
CA SER A 110 41.85 33.22 9.82
C SER A 110 41.27 32.52 11.03
N ILE A 111 41.97 31.49 11.50
CA ILE A 111 41.58 30.72 12.67
C ILE A 111 42.73 30.74 13.65
N THR A 112 42.45 31.06 14.90
CA THR A 112 43.40 30.93 16.00
C THR A 112 42.90 29.86 16.96
N LEU A 113 43.71 28.83 17.16
CA LEU A 113 43.54 27.82 18.20
C LEU A 113 44.41 28.20 19.40
N ASP A 114 43.78 28.47 20.53
CA ASP A 114 44.41 28.65 21.83
C ASP A 114 44.27 27.35 22.63
N MET A 115 45.40 26.66 22.79
CA MET A 115 45.47 25.36 23.46
C MET A 115 46.23 25.48 24.77
N LYS A 116 45.69 24.84 25.82
CA LYS A 116 46.36 24.58 27.09
C LYS A 116 46.32 23.08 27.35
N TYR A 117 47.48 22.47 27.55
CA TYR A 117 47.57 21.04 27.75
C TYR A 117 48.70 20.67 28.72
N SER A 118 48.42 19.76 29.66
CA SER A 118 49.44 19.25 30.59
C SER A 118 50.14 17.98 30.08
N ILE A 119 49.69 17.41 28.96
CA ILE A 119 50.13 16.13 28.39
C ILE A 119 50.29 16.24 26.87
N ASN A 120 51.12 15.39 26.26
CA ASN A 120 51.22 15.35 24.79
C ASN A 120 49.84 15.07 24.18
N MET A 121 49.48 15.80 23.14
CA MET A 121 48.16 15.69 22.49
C MET A 121 48.28 15.82 20.96
N LYS A 122 47.36 15.20 20.22
CA LYS A 122 47.11 15.48 18.81
C LYS A 122 45.89 16.36 18.75
N TYR A 123 45.90 17.31 17.85
CA TYR A 123 44.74 18.12 17.56
C TYR A 123 44.46 18.13 16.06
N SER A 124 43.20 18.29 15.71
CA SER A 124 42.76 18.56 14.34
C SER A 124 41.69 19.63 14.34
N LEU A 125 41.52 20.24 13.18
CA LEU A 125 40.50 21.23 12.91
C LEU A 125 39.83 20.90 11.59
N VAL A 126 38.55 20.58 11.66
CA VAL A 126 37.75 20.18 10.50
C VAL A 126 36.68 21.21 10.24
N LEU A 127 36.58 21.69 9.01
CA LEU A 127 35.43 22.45 8.53
C LEU A 127 34.35 21.46 8.11
N LYS A 128 33.18 21.52 8.73
CA LYS A 128 32.03 20.64 8.43
C LYS A 128 30.86 21.44 7.90
N THR A 129 30.13 20.85 6.98
CA THR A 129 28.84 21.36 6.53
C THR A 129 27.78 21.05 7.58
N ASN A 130 27.05 22.07 8.04
CA ASN A 130 25.93 21.93 8.97
C ASN A 130 24.61 21.87 8.20
N THR A 131 24.32 22.91 7.42
CA THR A 131 23.19 22.97 6.49
C THR A 131 23.67 23.55 5.17
N ALA A 132 23.27 22.98 4.04
CA ALA A 132 23.69 23.45 2.72
C ALA A 132 22.67 23.12 1.65
N ASP A 133 22.48 24.06 0.72
CA ASP A 133 21.89 23.75 -0.56
C ASP A 133 22.79 22.81 -1.38
N ASP A 134 22.18 21.87 -2.11
CA ASP A 134 22.88 20.84 -2.89
C ASP A 134 23.92 21.42 -3.85
N PHE A 135 23.58 22.56 -4.47
CA PHE A 135 24.50 23.24 -5.37
C PHE A 135 25.78 23.68 -4.66
N LEU A 136 25.67 24.40 -3.54
CA LEU A 136 26.84 24.90 -2.82
C LEU A 136 27.63 23.75 -2.19
N ARG A 137 26.95 22.72 -1.66
CA ARG A 137 27.62 21.52 -1.13
C ARG A 137 28.53 20.86 -2.18
N ASN A 138 28.05 20.74 -3.41
CA ASN A 138 28.75 20.01 -4.47
C ASN A 138 29.83 20.84 -5.19
N ASN A 139 29.72 22.18 -5.18
CA ASN A 139 30.54 23.06 -6.03
C ASN A 139 31.45 24.02 -5.26
N LEU A 140 31.23 24.23 -3.95
CA LEU A 140 32.08 25.10 -3.15
C LEU A 140 33.44 24.45 -2.91
N GLN A 141 34.51 25.20 -3.18
CA GLN A 141 35.88 24.73 -3.02
C GLN A 141 36.55 25.35 -1.79
N VAL A 142 37.30 24.54 -1.06
CA VAL A 142 38.10 24.92 0.09
C VAL A 142 39.57 24.87 -0.29
N THR A 143 40.30 25.95 -0.02
CA THR A 143 41.75 26.02 -0.18
C THR A 143 42.39 26.32 1.17
N VAL A 144 43.26 25.42 1.63
CA VAL A 144 43.95 25.53 2.92
C VAL A 144 45.43 25.76 2.67
N ALA A 145 45.96 26.91 3.11
CA ALA A 145 47.32 27.36 2.79
C ALA A 145 47.61 27.28 1.26
N ASP A 146 48.76 26.70 0.87
CA ASP A 146 49.18 26.55 -0.53
C ASP A 146 48.71 25.23 -1.19
N ASN A 147 47.78 24.49 -0.55
CA ASN A 147 47.29 23.22 -1.09
C ASN A 147 46.30 23.43 -2.25
N PRO A 148 46.18 22.45 -3.17
CA PRO A 148 45.14 22.47 -4.19
C PRO A 148 43.74 22.58 -3.57
N ALA A 149 42.83 23.26 -4.27
CA ALA A 149 41.44 23.40 -3.84
C ALA A 149 40.73 22.03 -3.80
N VAL A 150 39.99 21.76 -2.72
CA VAL A 150 39.25 20.51 -2.48
C VAL A 150 37.75 20.79 -2.40
N SER A 151 36.92 19.88 -2.90
CA SER A 151 35.46 20.02 -2.85
C SER A 151 34.90 19.75 -1.43
N LEU A 152 33.82 20.44 -1.07
CA LEU A 152 33.03 20.19 0.15
C LEU A 152 31.93 19.11 -0.02
N ALA A 153 31.90 18.39 -1.15
CA ALA A 153 30.87 17.40 -1.47
C ALA A 153 30.75 16.28 -0.41
N ASP A 154 31.88 15.88 0.19
CA ASP A 154 31.95 14.85 1.24
C ASP A 154 31.56 15.39 2.64
N GLY A 155 31.06 16.64 2.70
CA GLY A 155 30.52 17.26 3.92
C GLY A 155 31.56 17.74 4.93
N SER A 156 32.86 17.50 4.73
CA SER A 156 33.91 18.01 5.62
C SER A 156 35.30 18.12 4.96
N VAL A 157 36.13 19.06 5.44
CA VAL A 157 37.53 19.27 4.99
C VAL A 157 38.43 19.58 6.17
N TYR A 158 39.62 18.96 6.25
CA TYR A 158 40.63 19.29 7.26
C TYR A 158 41.28 20.65 6.96
N ILE A 159 41.15 21.59 7.90
CA ILE A 159 41.90 22.86 7.90
C ILE A 159 43.24 22.68 8.59
N ILE A 160 43.27 21.89 9.67
CA ILE A 160 44.50 21.40 10.29
C ILE A 160 44.34 19.88 10.39
N PRO A 161 45.11 19.08 9.63
CA PRO A 161 45.11 17.63 9.81
C PRO A 161 45.65 17.28 11.20
N TRP A 162 45.47 16.05 11.65
CA TRP A 162 45.97 15.60 12.94
C TRP A 162 47.45 15.95 13.14
N THR A 163 47.71 16.89 14.04
CA THR A 163 49.03 17.48 14.29
C THR A 163 49.42 17.25 15.75
N ASN A 164 50.67 16.89 16.00
CA ASN A 164 51.18 16.68 17.36
C ASN A 164 51.43 18.02 18.06
N ALA A 165 51.13 18.07 19.36
CA ALA A 165 51.52 19.12 20.28
C ALA A 165 52.17 18.48 21.52
N ASP A 166 53.48 18.68 21.65
CA ASP A 166 54.29 18.12 22.73
C ASP A 166 54.26 19.03 23.97
N SER A 167 54.10 18.46 25.17
CA SER A 167 54.13 19.23 26.41
C SER A 167 55.58 19.47 26.86
N VAL A 168 55.87 20.67 27.38
CA VAL A 168 57.20 21.04 27.87
C VAL A 168 57.29 20.68 29.35
N THR A 169 57.87 19.51 29.65
CA THR A 169 58.28 19.00 30.99
C THR A 169 57.27 19.17 32.15
N ASP A 170 56.53 18.09 32.43
CA ASP A 170 55.90 17.55 33.67
C ASP A 170 55.45 18.43 34.86
N SER A 171 55.35 19.76 34.78
CA SER A 171 54.76 20.53 35.91
C SER A 171 54.14 21.89 35.59
N THR A 172 54.19 22.35 34.34
CA THR A 172 53.48 23.56 33.91
C THR A 172 52.66 23.28 32.66
N PRO A 173 51.36 23.61 32.62
CA PRO A 173 50.55 23.48 31.40
C PRO A 173 51.26 24.18 30.25
N ALA A 174 51.55 23.43 29.19
CA ALA A 174 52.02 24.02 27.96
C ALA A 174 50.88 24.83 27.36
N SER A 175 51.20 26.00 26.81
CA SER A 175 50.25 26.79 26.03
C SER A 175 50.80 26.97 24.63
N ALA A 176 50.00 26.58 23.64
CA ALA A 176 50.34 26.75 22.24
C ALA A 176 49.21 27.51 21.57
N ARG A 177 49.60 28.54 20.81
CA ARG A 177 48.70 29.29 19.94
C ARG A 177 49.05 28.92 18.51
N VAL A 178 48.11 28.32 17.79
CA VAL A 178 48.28 27.89 16.40
C VAL A 178 47.33 28.70 15.52
N THR A 179 47.87 29.31 14.48
CA THR A 179 47.08 30.06 13.50
C THR A 179 47.02 29.30 12.19
N ALA A 180 45.83 29.18 11.61
CA ALA A 180 45.61 28.66 10.28
C ALA A 180 44.80 29.65 9.44
N SER A 181 44.88 29.52 8.12
CA SER A 181 44.05 30.28 7.20
C SER A 181 43.56 29.38 6.08
N PHE A 182 42.30 29.58 5.71
CA PHE A 182 41.71 28.91 4.56
C PHE A 182 40.83 29.88 3.79
N SER A 183 40.51 29.52 2.56
CA SER A 183 39.55 30.24 1.74
C SER A 183 38.47 29.33 1.19
N LEU A 184 37.30 29.92 0.99
CA LEU A 184 36.16 29.34 0.30
C LEU A 184 36.00 30.06 -1.02
N SER A 185 35.82 29.34 -2.12
CA SER A 185 35.54 29.95 -3.41
C SER A 185 34.58 29.11 -4.24
N LEU A 186 33.70 29.78 -4.98
CA LEU A 186 32.82 29.14 -5.94
C LEU A 186 33.39 29.39 -7.36
N PRO A 187 34.03 28.39 -8.00
CA PRO A 187 34.77 28.62 -9.24
C PRO A 187 33.85 28.78 -10.45
N TRP A 188 34.32 29.51 -11.46
CA TRP A 188 33.62 29.66 -12.76
C TRP A 188 33.43 28.34 -13.53
N SER A 189 34.13 27.26 -13.15
CA SER A 189 33.91 25.93 -13.72
C SER A 189 32.57 25.30 -13.32
N ALA A 190 31.86 25.84 -12.31
CA ALA A 190 30.54 25.36 -11.88
C ALA A 190 29.37 25.94 -12.73
N ILE A 191 29.63 26.29 -14.00
CA ILE A 191 28.72 27.13 -14.81
C ILE A 191 27.44 26.43 -15.28
N ASP A 192 27.47 25.11 -15.48
CA ASP A 192 26.32 24.32 -15.96
C ASP A 192 25.25 24.07 -14.87
N SER A 193 25.53 24.46 -13.62
CA SER A 193 24.68 24.23 -12.46
C SER A 193 24.41 25.51 -11.65
N ALA A 194 24.67 26.69 -12.22
CA ALA A 194 24.66 27.99 -11.55
C ALA A 194 23.51 28.18 -10.53
N PRO A 195 23.79 28.77 -9.35
CA PRO A 195 22.82 28.83 -8.26
C PRO A 195 21.56 29.61 -8.68
N VAL A 196 20.40 29.02 -8.43
CA VAL A 196 19.12 29.77 -8.45
C VAL A 196 19.18 30.75 -7.28
N GLY A 197 18.96 32.04 -7.53
CA GLY A 197 19.21 33.09 -6.53
C GLY A 197 18.66 32.76 -5.14
N GLY A 198 19.51 32.83 -4.12
CA GLY A 198 19.14 32.55 -2.72
C GLY A 198 19.87 31.38 -2.05
N SER A 199 20.74 30.63 -2.76
CA SER A 199 21.48 29.51 -2.16
C SER A 199 22.30 29.93 -0.93
N SER A 200 22.30 29.10 0.09
CA SER A 200 22.91 29.32 1.39
C SER A 200 23.64 28.08 1.90
N ILE A 201 24.67 28.31 2.70
CA ILE A 201 25.42 27.27 3.40
C ILE A 201 25.86 27.77 4.77
N SER A 202 25.70 26.91 5.77
CA SER A 202 26.21 27.08 7.12
C SER A 202 27.28 26.02 7.37
N LEU A 203 28.46 26.47 7.78
CA LEU A 203 29.61 25.63 8.09
C LEU A 203 30.01 25.79 9.55
N ALA A 204 30.50 24.72 10.16
CA ALA A 204 31.01 24.70 11.53
C ALA A 204 32.47 24.24 11.55
N LEU A 205 33.27 24.86 12.42
CA LEU A 205 34.62 24.39 12.71
C LEU A 205 34.58 23.46 13.91
N VAL A 206 34.99 22.22 13.71
CA VAL A 206 35.08 21.19 14.74
C VAL A 206 36.55 21.03 15.12
N THR A 207 36.87 21.45 16.35
CA THR A 207 38.17 21.19 16.97
C THR A 207 38.12 19.87 17.72
N SER A 208 39.09 19.00 17.45
CA SER A 208 39.27 17.75 18.19
C SER A 208 40.64 17.74 18.83
N GLY A 209 40.71 17.35 20.10
CA GLY A 209 41.95 17.16 20.85
C GLY A 209 41.95 15.78 21.49
N VAL A 210 43.00 15.00 21.25
CA VAL A 210 43.15 13.65 21.78
C VAL A 210 44.55 13.53 22.38
N GLN A 211 44.68 12.94 23.56
CA GLN A 211 45.97 12.69 24.17
C GLN A 211 46.83 11.77 23.28
N VAL A 212 48.09 12.13 23.02
CA VAL A 212 49.04 11.32 22.20
C VAL A 212 49.57 10.14 22.99
N ASN A 213 49.60 10.24 24.32
CA ASN A 213 50.16 9.20 25.19
C ASN A 213 49.34 9.10 26.47
N ALA A 214 48.34 8.22 26.52
CA ALA A 214 47.97 7.62 27.79
C ALA A 214 49.09 6.62 28.17
N LEU A 215 50.17 7.14 28.74
CA LEU A 215 51.13 6.33 29.48
C LEU A 215 50.67 6.36 30.94
N ALA A 216 49.80 5.42 31.32
CA ALA A 216 49.54 5.17 32.72
C ALA A 216 50.50 4.08 33.23
N VAL A 217 51.47 4.57 34.00
CA VAL A 217 52.08 3.90 35.15
C VAL A 217 51.35 2.64 35.58
N SER A 218 52.09 1.54 35.68
CA SER A 218 51.65 0.30 36.32
C SER A 218 50.97 0.60 37.67
N GLY A 219 49.66 0.36 37.71
CA GLY A 219 48.87 0.29 38.94
C GLY A 219 48.18 1.60 39.35
N SER A 220 46.90 1.73 39.00
CA SER A 220 45.90 2.32 39.90
C SER A 220 44.46 1.91 39.55
N PRO A 221 43.55 1.99 40.52
CA PRO A 221 42.52 0.98 40.71
C PRO A 221 41.13 1.45 40.27
N SER A 222 40.67 1.00 39.11
CA SER A 222 39.26 0.68 38.83
C SER A 222 39.07 -0.03 37.48
N GLY A 223 39.22 -1.36 37.46
CA GLY A 223 38.26 -2.24 36.76
C GLY A 223 38.47 -2.69 35.31
N SER A 224 39.42 -2.17 34.53
CA SER A 224 39.77 -2.72 33.20
C SER A 224 41.20 -2.34 32.80
N ASN A 225 41.88 -3.21 32.04
CA ASN A 225 43.23 -3.00 31.53
C ASN A 225 43.19 -2.45 30.09
N GLU A 226 44.18 -1.61 29.76
CA GLU A 226 44.41 -1.10 28.40
C GLU A 226 45.71 -1.68 27.82
N TYR A 227 45.64 -2.17 26.59
CA TYR A 227 46.77 -2.75 25.87
C TYR A 227 47.07 -1.95 24.62
N TYR A 228 48.32 -1.51 24.43
CA TYR A 228 48.76 -0.81 23.23
C TYR A 228 49.68 -1.72 22.42
N VAL A 229 49.30 -2.03 21.19
CA VAL A 229 49.98 -3.03 20.35
C VAL A 229 50.32 -2.44 18.98
N THR A 230 51.46 -2.80 18.43
CA THR A 230 51.99 -2.24 17.15
C THR A 230 52.11 -3.27 16.02
N ASN A 231 51.84 -4.54 16.33
CA ASN A 231 51.94 -5.68 15.43
C ASN A 231 51.09 -6.87 15.94
N GLN A 232 50.92 -7.90 15.11
CA GLN A 232 50.09 -9.07 15.44
C GLN A 232 50.60 -9.88 16.64
N ASP A 233 51.92 -10.05 16.80
CA ASP A 233 52.48 -10.84 17.91
C ASP A 233 52.18 -10.18 19.28
N GLU A 234 52.14 -8.84 19.32
CA GLU A 234 51.72 -8.09 20.49
C GLU A 234 50.21 -8.19 20.73
N LEU A 235 49.41 -8.13 19.67
CA LEU A 235 47.96 -8.32 19.74
C LEU A 235 47.60 -9.72 20.29
N ASP A 236 48.23 -10.78 19.81
CA ASP A 236 47.96 -12.15 20.29
C ASP A 236 48.27 -12.31 21.78
N LYS A 237 49.36 -11.70 22.26
CA LYS A 237 49.72 -11.68 23.68
C LYS A 237 48.73 -10.88 24.51
N ALA A 238 48.30 -9.72 24.01
CA ALA A 238 47.27 -8.90 24.67
C ALA A 238 45.95 -9.68 24.76
N LEU A 239 45.45 -10.21 23.64
CA LEU A 239 44.23 -11.00 23.58
C LEU A 239 44.26 -12.21 24.51
N THR A 240 45.42 -12.84 24.74
CA THR A 240 45.54 -13.93 25.71
C THR A 240 45.41 -13.45 27.16
N ALA A 241 45.90 -12.25 27.47
CA ALA A 241 45.92 -11.70 28.82
C ALA A 241 44.64 -10.95 29.22
N MET A 242 43.90 -10.42 28.24
CA MET A 242 42.72 -9.58 28.46
C MET A 242 41.57 -10.31 29.17
N GLU A 243 40.92 -9.61 30.11
CA GLU A 243 39.67 -9.97 30.77
C GLU A 243 38.47 -9.18 30.20
N SER A 244 37.26 -9.46 30.68
CA SER A 244 36.07 -8.73 30.21
C SER A 244 36.09 -7.28 30.69
N GLY A 245 35.84 -6.34 29.78
CA GLY A 245 35.92 -4.89 30.00
C GLY A 245 37.25 -4.28 29.54
N ASP A 246 38.25 -5.10 29.22
CA ASP A 246 39.57 -4.62 28.78
C ASP A 246 39.53 -4.04 27.36
N SER A 247 40.45 -3.13 27.09
CA SER A 247 40.58 -2.44 25.81
C SER A 247 41.94 -2.70 25.15
N VAL A 248 41.97 -2.85 23.83
CA VAL A 248 43.21 -2.93 23.04
C VAL A 248 43.23 -1.88 21.93
N TYR A 249 44.37 -1.20 21.80
CA TYR A 249 44.62 -0.13 20.84
C TYR A 249 45.63 -0.62 19.79
N LEU A 250 45.17 -0.72 18.55
CA LEU A 250 45.96 -1.00 17.36
C LEU A 250 46.72 0.28 16.97
N ALA A 251 47.91 0.45 17.55
CA ALA A 251 48.74 1.63 17.33
C ALA A 251 49.47 1.56 15.98
N GLY A 252 49.58 2.70 15.30
CA GLY A 252 50.22 2.82 13.99
C GLY A 252 49.25 3.24 12.89
N ASP A 253 49.67 3.05 11.65
CA ASP A 253 48.85 3.29 10.44
C ASP A 253 48.63 1.99 9.66
N GLU A 254 48.09 2.11 8.44
CA GLU A 254 47.79 0.97 7.56
C GLU A 254 49.04 0.12 7.23
N SER A 255 50.25 0.69 7.32
CA SER A 255 51.49 -0.08 7.14
C SER A 255 51.79 -1.02 8.30
N ASN A 256 51.33 -0.69 9.51
CA ASN A 256 51.41 -1.56 10.69
C ASN A 256 50.33 -2.65 10.65
N TRP A 257 49.13 -2.31 10.15
CA TRP A 257 47.95 -3.16 10.21
C TRP A 257 47.39 -3.49 8.83
N THR A 258 48.25 -4.02 7.95
CA THR A 258 47.80 -4.64 6.69
C THR A 258 46.84 -5.79 6.95
N THR A 259 47.10 -6.54 8.03
CA THR A 259 46.20 -7.56 8.59
C THR A 259 46.12 -7.44 10.11
N ALA A 260 44.93 -7.57 10.68
CA ALA A 260 44.72 -7.75 12.11
C ALA A 260 43.86 -9.00 12.34
N ASN A 261 44.30 -9.90 13.21
CA ASN A 261 43.56 -11.11 13.57
C ASN A 261 43.15 -11.07 15.04
N ILE A 262 41.85 -11.13 15.30
CA ILE A 262 41.27 -11.23 16.63
C ILE A 262 40.71 -12.64 16.78
N SER A 263 41.48 -13.51 17.43
CA SER A 263 41.13 -14.92 17.58
C SER A 263 41.33 -15.39 19.01
N PHE A 264 40.24 -15.74 19.69
CA PHE A 264 40.25 -16.31 21.04
C PHE A 264 38.91 -17.01 21.31
N ASN A 265 38.84 -17.89 22.31
CA ASN A 265 37.64 -18.72 22.53
C ASN A 265 37.00 -18.51 23.92
N GLU A 266 37.65 -17.72 24.77
CA GLU A 266 37.18 -17.35 26.09
C GLU A 266 35.92 -16.49 25.99
N ASN A 267 35.00 -16.67 26.93
CA ASN A 267 33.84 -15.80 27.08
C ASN A 267 34.26 -14.49 27.76
N LYS A 268 34.47 -13.44 26.97
CA LYS A 268 34.78 -12.09 27.43
C LYS A 268 34.28 -11.03 26.47
N SER A 269 33.97 -9.85 27.00
CA SER A 269 33.65 -8.65 26.22
C SER A 269 34.86 -7.72 26.23
N ILE A 270 35.33 -7.27 25.06
CA ILE A 270 36.49 -6.37 24.94
C ILE A 270 36.19 -5.23 23.98
N SER A 271 36.92 -4.13 24.12
CA SER A 271 36.90 -3.04 23.16
C SER A 271 38.20 -2.99 22.36
N VAL A 272 38.10 -2.72 21.06
CA VAL A 272 39.23 -2.69 20.13
C VAL A 272 39.20 -1.34 19.42
N TYR A 273 40.28 -0.58 19.54
CA TYR A 273 40.42 0.75 18.97
C TYR A 273 41.52 0.77 17.90
N GLY A 274 41.32 1.48 16.81
CA GLY A 274 42.38 1.69 15.81
C GLY A 274 42.07 2.80 14.80
N SER A 275 43.07 3.16 13.99
CA SER A 275 42.93 4.14 12.92
C SER A 275 42.56 3.44 11.60
N ARG A 276 43.52 2.74 10.98
CA ARG A 276 43.33 2.07 9.69
C ARG A 276 43.78 0.62 9.76
N VAL A 277 42.90 -0.29 9.32
CA VAL A 277 43.20 -1.72 9.15
C VAL A 277 42.91 -2.11 7.71
N GLY A 278 43.83 -2.84 7.07
CA GLY A 278 43.57 -3.44 5.76
C GLY A 278 42.52 -4.55 5.90
N THR A 279 42.96 -5.75 6.28
CA THR A 279 42.07 -6.89 6.51
C THR A 279 41.94 -7.23 8.00
N LEU A 280 40.72 -7.24 8.52
CA LEU A 280 40.37 -7.77 9.84
C LEU A 280 39.82 -9.19 9.71
N THR A 281 40.34 -10.14 10.47
CA THR A 281 39.70 -11.45 10.70
C THR A 281 39.28 -11.57 12.15
N VAL A 282 38.06 -12.06 12.39
CA VAL A 282 37.53 -12.27 13.74
C VAL A 282 37.09 -13.72 13.89
N ASN A 283 37.66 -14.43 14.86
CA ASN A 283 37.23 -15.77 15.26
C ASN A 283 37.08 -15.80 16.78
N ALA A 284 35.90 -15.40 17.26
CA ALA A 284 35.62 -15.18 18.67
C ALA A 284 34.24 -15.74 19.04
N LEU A 285 34.14 -17.07 19.03
CA LEU A 285 32.88 -17.84 19.13
C LEU A 285 32.06 -17.60 20.41
N ASN A 286 32.69 -17.09 21.47
CA ASN A 286 32.05 -16.84 22.77
C ASN A 286 32.21 -15.39 23.27
N ALA A 287 32.74 -14.50 22.43
CA ALA A 287 33.11 -13.15 22.85
C ALA A 287 32.12 -12.08 22.41
N SER A 288 32.23 -10.89 23.02
CA SER A 288 31.65 -9.66 22.50
C SER A 288 32.74 -8.62 22.24
N ILE A 289 32.71 -7.98 21.08
CA ILE A 289 33.76 -7.09 20.62
C ILE A 289 33.11 -5.78 20.18
N ASP A 290 33.46 -4.68 20.86
CA ASP A 290 33.19 -3.34 20.39
C ASP A 290 34.39 -2.86 19.57
N TYR A 291 34.19 -2.68 18.26
CA TYR A 291 35.24 -2.35 17.31
C TYR A 291 35.12 -0.88 16.86
N TYR A 292 35.92 -0.03 17.49
CA TYR A 292 36.04 1.39 17.20
C TYR A 292 37.19 1.62 16.22
N ILE A 293 36.86 1.92 14.96
CA ILE A 293 37.86 2.10 13.91
C ILE A 293 37.55 3.34 13.06
N GLU A 294 38.57 4.09 12.63
CA GLU A 294 38.34 5.11 11.61
C GLU A 294 38.00 4.47 10.26
N TYR A 295 38.77 3.46 9.82
CA TYR A 295 38.49 2.71 8.59
C TYR A 295 39.09 1.29 8.56
N THR A 296 38.30 0.33 8.10
CA THR A 296 38.76 -1.03 7.76
C THR A 296 38.44 -1.35 6.30
N GLU A 297 39.41 -1.76 5.50
CA GLU A 297 39.15 -2.10 4.09
C GLU A 297 38.26 -3.34 3.96
N LEU A 298 38.59 -4.41 4.69
CA LEU A 298 37.90 -5.70 4.62
C LEU A 298 37.78 -6.37 6.00
N ILE A 299 36.56 -6.69 6.42
CA ILE A 299 36.31 -7.72 7.45
C ILE A 299 36.12 -9.05 6.71
N ASN A 300 37.08 -9.95 6.86
CA ASN A 300 37.11 -11.21 6.12
C ASN A 300 36.59 -12.36 6.99
N SER A 301 35.38 -12.84 6.66
CA SER A 301 34.78 -14.06 7.19
C SER A 301 34.70 -14.10 8.72
N ALA A 302 34.13 -13.05 9.33
CA ALA A 302 33.95 -12.99 10.77
C ALA A 302 33.08 -14.16 11.27
N VAL A 303 33.58 -14.86 12.28
CA VAL A 303 32.85 -15.91 13.01
C VAL A 303 32.85 -15.53 14.48
N VAL A 304 31.69 -15.15 14.97
CA VAL A 304 31.54 -14.47 16.26
C VAL A 304 30.41 -15.12 17.08
N ALA A 305 30.31 -14.80 18.38
CA ALA A 305 29.26 -15.33 19.24
C ALA A 305 27.85 -14.77 18.88
N ALA A 306 26.83 -15.02 19.69
CA ALA A 306 25.50 -14.46 19.45
C ALA A 306 25.38 -12.93 19.76
N ASN A 307 26.37 -12.28 20.39
CA ASN A 307 26.28 -10.88 20.89
C ASN A 307 27.46 -9.97 20.46
N SER A 308 28.06 -10.15 19.28
CA SER A 308 29.52 -10.32 19.32
C SER A 308 30.43 -9.43 18.49
N LEU A 309 29.93 -8.68 17.52
CA LEU A 309 30.75 -7.67 16.84
C LEU A 309 29.95 -6.40 16.57
N HIS A 310 30.23 -5.37 17.36
CA HIS A 310 29.65 -4.04 17.22
C HIS A 310 30.65 -3.13 16.50
N ILE A 311 30.23 -2.49 15.41
CA ILE A 311 31.10 -1.69 14.54
C ILE A 311 30.80 -0.20 14.75
N TYR A 312 31.78 0.54 15.27
CA TYR A 312 31.74 1.99 15.48
C TYR A 312 32.75 2.68 14.56
N GLY A 313 32.52 2.61 13.25
CA GLY A 313 33.50 3.03 12.26
C GLY A 313 33.11 2.82 10.81
N GLN A 314 34.07 2.98 9.91
CA GLN A 314 33.88 2.75 8.48
C GLN A 314 34.45 1.40 8.05
N VAL A 315 33.69 0.66 7.23
CA VAL A 315 34.11 -0.63 6.68
C VAL A 315 33.89 -0.64 5.16
N GLY A 316 34.94 -0.90 4.39
CA GLY A 316 34.86 -1.03 2.94
C GLY A 316 34.04 -2.25 2.53
N SER A 317 34.36 -3.44 3.03
CA SER A 317 33.59 -4.65 2.82
C SER A 317 33.60 -5.54 4.06
N ALA A 318 32.47 -6.14 4.40
CA ALA A 318 32.36 -7.09 5.50
C ALA A 318 31.75 -8.40 5.02
N GLN A 319 32.35 -9.51 5.42
CA GLN A 319 31.77 -10.84 5.29
C GLN A 319 31.65 -11.48 6.68
N VAL A 320 30.47 -12.01 7.00
CA VAL A 320 30.17 -12.67 8.27
C VAL A 320 29.67 -14.09 8.00
N ASN A 321 30.29 -15.07 8.64
CA ASN A 321 30.02 -16.49 8.41
C ASN A 321 29.33 -17.17 9.60
N GLY A 322 29.16 -16.49 10.73
CA GLY A 322 28.39 -16.96 11.87
C GLY A 322 28.36 -15.96 13.01
N GLY A 323 27.26 -15.96 13.78
CA GLY A 323 27.06 -15.08 14.93
C GLY A 323 26.31 -13.79 14.60
N ARG A 324 26.45 -12.77 15.44
CA ARG A 324 25.76 -11.48 15.31
C ARG A 324 26.71 -10.33 15.07
N ILE A 325 26.48 -9.58 13.99
CA ILE A 325 27.17 -8.31 13.71
C ILE A 325 26.16 -7.16 13.83
N VAL A 326 26.58 -6.07 14.46
CA VAL A 326 25.82 -4.83 14.59
C VAL A 326 26.65 -3.69 14.03
N PHE A 327 26.11 -2.99 13.03
CA PHE A 327 26.63 -1.71 12.59
C PHE A 327 25.93 -0.64 13.40
N GLU A 328 26.67 0.02 14.28
CA GLU A 328 26.14 0.97 15.24
C GLU A 328 25.78 2.30 14.57
N SER A 329 25.11 3.18 15.31
CA SER A 329 24.69 4.48 14.77
C SER A 329 25.89 5.26 14.22
N GLU A 330 25.70 5.94 13.09
CA GLU A 330 26.74 6.70 12.37
C GLU A 330 27.88 5.87 11.76
N SER A 331 27.87 4.54 11.90
CA SER A 331 28.81 3.67 11.20
C SER A 331 28.52 3.64 9.69
N ILE A 332 29.54 3.28 8.91
CA ILE A 332 29.47 3.22 7.45
C ILE A 332 29.93 1.84 6.99
N VAL A 333 29.16 1.22 6.11
CA VAL A 333 29.60 0.01 5.40
C VAL A 333 29.31 0.13 3.91
N ALA A 334 30.33 -0.08 3.08
CA ALA A 334 30.08 -0.06 1.64
C ALA A 334 29.41 -1.35 1.16
N LYS A 335 29.92 -2.52 1.58
CA LYS A 335 29.37 -3.83 1.22
C LYS A 335 29.30 -4.76 2.42
N LEU A 336 28.17 -5.45 2.59
CA LEU A 336 28.02 -6.53 3.57
C LEU A 336 27.61 -7.83 2.88
N ALA A 337 28.24 -8.94 3.27
CA ALA A 337 27.87 -10.29 2.88
C ALA A 337 27.64 -11.17 4.12
N ALA A 338 26.39 -11.54 4.39
CA ALA A 338 26.03 -12.56 5.37
C ALA A 338 26.07 -13.93 4.67
N VAL A 339 27.10 -14.73 4.95
CA VAL A 339 27.38 -16.03 4.31
C VAL A 339 27.51 -17.10 5.39
N PRO A 340 26.44 -17.44 6.11
CA PRO A 340 26.47 -18.45 7.16
C PRO A 340 27.07 -19.77 6.65
N ALA A 341 28.06 -20.29 7.39
CA ALA A 341 28.61 -21.62 7.17
C ALA A 341 27.56 -22.73 7.43
N GLU A 342 27.93 -23.98 7.11
CA GLU A 342 27.04 -25.13 7.30
C GLU A 342 26.55 -25.25 8.74
N ASN A 343 25.23 -25.41 8.92
CA ASN A 343 24.55 -25.50 10.22
C ASN A 343 24.78 -24.30 11.15
N THR A 344 25.04 -23.11 10.58
CA THR A 344 25.23 -21.87 11.36
C THR A 344 24.15 -20.83 11.06
N HIS A 345 24.07 -19.83 11.94
CA HIS A 345 23.16 -18.71 11.83
C HIS A 345 23.96 -17.40 11.83
N VAL A 346 23.53 -16.43 11.01
CA VAL A 346 24.05 -15.07 11.01
C VAL A 346 22.92 -14.09 11.36
N GLU A 347 23.19 -13.17 12.26
CA GLU A 347 22.33 -12.03 12.56
C GLU A 347 23.05 -10.74 12.16
N VAL A 348 22.37 -9.90 11.39
CA VAL A 348 22.86 -8.59 10.96
C VAL A 348 21.89 -7.54 11.46
N GLU A 349 22.43 -6.51 12.11
CA GLU A 349 21.67 -5.33 12.50
C GLU A 349 22.34 -4.06 12.00
N PHE A 350 21.55 -3.21 11.34
CA PHE A 350 21.90 -1.83 11.04
C PHE A 350 21.13 -0.92 11.97
N ALA A 351 21.82 -0.25 12.89
CA ALA A 351 21.22 0.72 13.79
C ALA A 351 20.78 1.98 13.04
N GLN A 352 20.02 2.84 13.70
CA GLN A 352 19.56 4.09 13.09
C GLN A 352 20.73 4.95 12.60
N ASN A 353 20.58 5.56 11.43
CA ASN A 353 21.59 6.40 10.77
C ASN A 353 22.89 5.68 10.36
N THR A 354 22.91 4.35 10.32
CA THR A 354 23.99 3.62 9.63
C THR A 354 23.93 3.89 8.12
N ALA A 355 25.07 4.18 7.51
CA ALA A 355 25.16 4.38 6.06
C ALA A 355 25.60 3.10 5.35
N VAL A 356 24.69 2.49 4.58
CA VAL A 356 25.04 1.41 3.63
C VAL A 356 25.22 2.03 2.26
N THR A 357 26.46 2.07 1.75
CA THR A 357 26.75 2.89 0.55
C THR A 357 26.75 2.12 -0.78
N LYS A 358 26.66 0.77 -0.77
CA LYS A 358 26.57 -0.02 -2.01
C LYS A 358 25.59 -1.18 -1.93
N SER A 359 25.86 -2.22 -1.13
CA SER A 359 25.04 -3.46 -1.22
C SER A 359 25.10 -4.33 0.03
N VAL A 360 24.02 -5.10 0.23
CA VAL A 360 23.92 -6.20 1.18
C VAL A 360 23.61 -7.48 0.42
N THR A 361 24.33 -8.56 0.75
CA THR A 361 24.08 -9.90 0.20
C THR A 361 23.85 -10.88 1.34
N VAL A 362 22.78 -11.66 1.25
CA VAL A 362 22.48 -12.77 2.16
C VAL A 362 22.56 -14.06 1.35
N ASN A 363 23.58 -14.88 1.60
CA ASN A 363 23.77 -16.15 0.91
C ASN A 363 23.66 -17.31 1.89
N THR A 364 22.51 -17.98 1.86
CA THR A 364 22.19 -19.15 2.69
C THR A 364 22.26 -20.46 1.91
N SER A 365 23.23 -20.56 0.98
CA SER A 365 23.40 -21.77 0.15
C SER A 365 23.96 -22.97 0.91
N ALA A 366 24.61 -22.75 2.06
CA ALA A 366 25.12 -23.82 2.88
C ALA A 366 23.98 -24.59 3.57
N SER A 367 24.13 -25.92 3.70
CA SER A 367 23.11 -26.76 4.35
C SER A 367 22.87 -26.32 5.80
N GLY A 368 21.60 -26.24 6.19
CA GLY A 368 21.20 -25.85 7.56
C GLY A 368 21.51 -24.40 7.91
N SER A 369 21.89 -23.56 6.95
CA SER A 369 22.21 -22.15 7.18
C SER A 369 20.97 -21.26 7.25
N SER A 370 21.08 -20.15 7.96
CA SER A 370 19.99 -19.16 8.09
C SER A 370 20.51 -17.76 8.43
N THR A 371 19.70 -16.74 8.15
CA THR A 371 20.05 -15.35 8.43
C THR A 371 18.85 -14.53 8.91
N ASN A 372 19.09 -13.67 9.90
CA ASN A 372 18.19 -12.58 10.26
C ASN A 372 18.84 -11.25 9.88
N LEU A 373 18.09 -10.37 9.22
CA LEU A 373 18.52 -9.04 8.81
C LEU A 373 17.56 -8.00 9.38
N SER A 374 18.07 -7.10 10.22
CA SER A 374 17.33 -5.99 10.81
C SER A 374 17.85 -4.66 10.26
N ILE A 375 16.98 -3.88 9.65
CA ILE A 375 17.27 -2.56 9.09
C ILE A 375 16.42 -1.54 9.86
N ALA A 376 17.07 -0.66 10.63
CA ALA A 376 16.39 0.38 11.38
C ALA A 376 15.90 1.54 10.48
N GLU A 377 15.09 2.42 11.06
CA GLU A 377 14.68 3.68 10.44
C GLU A 377 15.91 4.54 10.07
N ASN A 378 15.78 5.37 9.03
CA ASN A 378 16.85 6.21 8.48
C ASN A 378 18.09 5.43 8.01
N VAL A 379 17.92 4.15 7.64
CA VAL A 379 18.91 3.36 6.92
C VAL A 379 18.40 3.11 5.50
N THR A 380 19.23 3.42 4.51
CA THR A 380 18.98 3.09 3.11
C THR A 380 19.93 1.99 2.68
N VAL A 381 19.39 0.89 2.16
CA VAL A 381 20.12 -0.20 1.53
C VAL A 381 19.90 -0.07 0.01
N PRO A 382 20.92 0.37 -0.76
CA PRO A 382 20.74 0.61 -2.19
C PRO A 382 20.44 -0.67 -2.99
N SER A 383 20.95 -1.81 -2.53
CA SER A 383 20.70 -3.11 -3.17
C SER A 383 20.81 -4.24 -2.15
N LEU A 384 19.80 -5.10 -2.12
CA LEU A 384 19.76 -6.33 -1.32
C LEU A 384 19.61 -7.56 -2.22
N SER A 385 20.57 -8.48 -2.19
CA SER A 385 20.43 -9.79 -2.83
C SER A 385 20.25 -10.91 -1.80
N VAL A 386 19.30 -11.80 -2.03
CA VAL A 386 19.07 -13.00 -1.22
C VAL A 386 19.20 -14.25 -2.09
N GLU A 387 20.14 -15.10 -1.70
CA GLU A 387 20.57 -16.30 -2.41
C GLU A 387 20.50 -17.54 -1.50
N GLY A 388 20.32 -18.71 -2.11
CA GLY A 388 20.31 -20.00 -1.41
C GLY A 388 18.95 -20.38 -0.83
N SER A 389 18.87 -21.59 -0.26
CA SER A 389 17.61 -22.22 0.17
C SER A 389 17.40 -22.21 1.69
N GLY A 390 18.33 -21.64 2.45
CA GLY A 390 18.17 -21.43 3.88
C GLY A 390 17.08 -20.40 4.20
N LYS A 391 16.74 -20.33 5.49
CA LYS A 391 15.72 -19.39 5.97
C LYS A 391 16.31 -18.00 6.12
N VAL A 392 15.62 -17.01 5.58
CA VAL A 392 15.98 -15.59 5.70
C VAL A 392 14.79 -14.82 6.28
N ALA A 393 14.99 -14.20 7.43
CA ALA A 393 14.03 -13.28 8.03
C ALA A 393 14.54 -11.84 7.89
N ILE A 394 13.67 -10.93 7.45
CA ILE A 394 14.01 -9.52 7.24
C ILE A 394 13.01 -8.66 8.02
N ASP A 395 13.50 -7.82 8.91
CA ASP A 395 12.73 -6.75 9.56
C ASP A 395 13.24 -5.41 9.03
N ASN A 396 12.48 -4.80 8.12
CA ASN A 396 12.86 -3.58 7.42
C ASN A 396 11.98 -2.40 7.86
N ASN A 397 12.56 -1.54 8.69
CA ASN A 397 12.01 -0.23 9.06
C ASN A 397 12.69 0.92 8.29
N GLY A 398 13.68 0.61 7.44
CA GLY A 398 14.36 1.56 6.56
C GLY A 398 13.90 1.49 5.11
N VAL A 399 14.77 1.86 4.19
CA VAL A 399 14.51 1.85 2.74
C VAL A 399 15.40 0.80 2.08
N ILE A 400 14.79 -0.10 1.30
CA ILE A 400 15.50 -0.99 0.37
C ILE A 400 15.11 -0.52 -1.03
N GLU A 401 16.07 0.04 -1.78
CA GLU A 401 15.79 0.64 -3.09
C GLU A 401 15.61 -0.41 -4.18
N ASP A 402 16.43 -1.46 -4.13
CA ASP A 402 16.39 -2.59 -5.05
C ASP A 402 16.59 -3.90 -4.28
N SER A 403 15.85 -4.93 -4.66
CA SER A 403 16.05 -6.25 -4.09
C SER A 403 15.84 -7.38 -5.09
N THR A 404 16.65 -8.42 -4.94
CA THR A 404 16.58 -9.64 -5.74
C THR A 404 16.54 -10.85 -4.82
N VAL A 405 15.67 -11.80 -5.14
CA VAL A 405 15.50 -13.04 -4.38
C VAL A 405 15.51 -14.22 -5.33
N ASP A 406 16.53 -15.06 -5.21
CA ASP A 406 16.69 -16.27 -6.02
C ASP A 406 15.46 -17.20 -5.94
N GLU A 407 15.24 -17.94 -7.02
CA GLU A 407 14.19 -18.96 -7.04
C GLU A 407 14.52 -20.06 -6.02
N GLY A 408 13.55 -20.38 -5.15
CA GLY A 408 13.71 -21.38 -4.09
C GLY A 408 14.20 -20.83 -2.75
N SER A 409 14.56 -19.55 -2.65
CA SER A 409 14.85 -18.91 -1.36
C SER A 409 13.61 -18.80 -0.47
N SER A 410 13.79 -19.05 0.82
CA SER A 410 12.72 -18.95 1.83
C SER A 410 12.86 -17.63 2.60
N VAL A 411 12.21 -16.59 2.09
CA VAL A 411 12.22 -15.25 2.68
C VAL A 411 10.93 -14.99 3.45
N THR A 412 11.04 -14.42 4.65
CA THR A 412 9.94 -13.81 5.38
C THR A 412 10.35 -12.38 5.72
N ALA A 413 9.77 -11.41 5.03
CA ALA A 413 10.05 -10.00 5.26
C ALA A 413 8.87 -9.31 5.93
N ASN A 414 9.17 -8.37 6.83
CA ASN A 414 8.24 -7.38 7.33
C ASN A 414 8.80 -6.00 6.96
N SER A 415 8.14 -5.32 6.03
CA SER A 415 8.62 -4.06 5.46
C SER A 415 7.63 -2.93 5.72
N LYS A 416 8.14 -1.84 6.30
CA LYS A 416 7.46 -0.55 6.31
C LYS A 416 7.90 0.26 5.11
N VAL A 417 6.95 0.92 4.45
CA VAL A 417 7.23 1.65 3.21
C VAL A 417 6.68 3.07 3.28
N THR A 418 7.47 4.03 2.81
CA THR A 418 7.19 5.47 2.91
C THR A 418 7.23 6.17 1.56
N ASP A 419 7.73 5.51 0.51
CA ASP A 419 7.86 6.03 -0.84
C ASP A 419 7.77 4.92 -1.91
N GLU A 420 7.84 5.30 -3.18
CA GLU A 420 7.75 4.35 -4.31
C GLU A 420 8.92 3.35 -4.32
N ALA A 421 10.14 3.80 -3.98
CA ALA A 421 11.33 2.95 -4.01
C ALA A 421 11.25 1.83 -2.95
N SER A 422 10.94 2.20 -1.70
CA SER A 422 10.73 1.25 -0.60
C SER A 422 9.58 0.28 -0.88
N LEU A 423 8.49 0.73 -1.53
CA LEU A 423 7.41 -0.16 -1.96
C LEU A 423 7.88 -1.17 -3.01
N ARG A 424 8.64 -0.74 -4.03
CA ARG A 424 9.19 -1.64 -5.05
C ARG A 424 10.12 -2.69 -4.45
N GLY A 425 11.03 -2.28 -3.56
CA GLY A 425 11.91 -3.18 -2.83
C GLY A 425 11.13 -4.19 -1.99
N ALA A 426 10.13 -3.74 -1.23
CA ALA A 426 9.30 -4.61 -0.39
C ALA A 426 8.50 -5.65 -1.20
N LEU A 427 7.89 -5.25 -2.33
CA LEU A 427 7.14 -6.17 -3.19
C LEU A 427 8.03 -7.23 -3.87
N ALA A 428 9.29 -6.91 -4.14
CA ALA A 428 10.27 -7.86 -4.67
C ALA A 428 10.71 -8.91 -3.63
N LEU A 429 10.70 -8.55 -2.33
CA LEU A 429 10.89 -9.50 -1.22
C LEU A 429 9.64 -10.35 -0.93
N GLY A 430 8.45 -9.74 -1.02
CA GLY A 430 7.18 -10.31 -0.54
C GLY A 430 7.05 -10.21 0.98
N GLY A 431 6.19 -11.05 1.58
CA GLY A 431 5.92 -11.03 3.01
C GLY A 431 4.91 -9.95 3.43
N GLU A 432 5.08 -9.39 4.63
CA GLU A 432 4.22 -8.32 5.15
C GLU A 432 4.74 -6.96 4.68
N VAL A 433 3.88 -6.18 4.02
CA VAL A 433 4.19 -4.84 3.51
C VAL A 433 3.18 -3.86 4.08
N THR A 434 3.62 -2.93 4.93
CA THR A 434 2.76 -1.94 5.57
C THR A 434 3.10 -0.52 5.09
N LEU A 435 2.09 0.19 4.58
CA LEU A 435 2.26 1.60 4.21
C LEU A 435 2.34 2.49 5.46
N GLU A 436 3.35 3.34 5.54
CA GLU A 436 3.48 4.39 6.58
C GLU A 436 3.18 5.80 6.03
N SER A 437 3.18 5.95 4.70
CA SER A 437 2.87 7.19 3.98
C SER A 437 2.00 6.90 2.75
N ASP A 438 1.39 7.95 2.21
CA ASP A 438 0.79 7.89 0.88
C ASP A 438 1.88 7.78 -0.18
N ILE A 439 1.72 6.84 -1.10
CA ILE A 439 2.70 6.50 -2.14
C ILE A 439 2.21 6.99 -3.49
N ALA A 440 2.88 8.02 -3.99
CA ALA A 440 2.70 8.52 -5.35
C ALA A 440 3.54 7.68 -6.31
N LEU A 441 2.93 7.14 -7.36
CA LEU A 441 3.60 6.33 -8.36
C LEU A 441 3.90 7.14 -9.61
N ASN A 442 5.16 7.16 -10.03
CA ASN A 442 5.52 7.70 -11.32
C ASN A 442 4.95 6.82 -12.45
N VAL A 443 4.40 7.46 -13.49
CA VAL A 443 3.80 6.77 -14.64
C VAL A 443 4.68 6.98 -15.88
N PRO A 444 5.52 6.00 -16.25
CA PRO A 444 6.38 6.11 -17.43
C PRO A 444 5.56 6.06 -18.73
N TYR A 445 5.98 6.81 -19.74
CA TYR A 445 5.39 6.74 -21.07
C TYR A 445 5.89 5.49 -21.81
N TYR A 446 4.94 4.73 -22.37
CA TYR A 446 5.22 3.63 -23.29
C TYR A 446 4.47 3.83 -24.61
N ASP A 447 5.18 3.62 -25.72
CA ASP A 447 4.64 3.68 -27.08
C ASP A 447 3.93 2.36 -27.45
N THR A 448 2.87 2.04 -26.71
CA THR A 448 2.01 0.87 -26.92
C THR A 448 0.59 1.22 -26.51
N THR A 449 -0.40 0.56 -27.09
CA THR A 449 -1.81 0.67 -26.68
C THR A 449 -2.22 -0.40 -25.67
N SER A 450 -1.28 -1.20 -25.19
CA SER A 450 -1.53 -2.31 -24.26
C SER A 450 -1.64 -1.85 -22.80
N LEU A 451 -2.13 -2.76 -21.96
CA LEU A 451 -2.05 -2.63 -20.51
C LEU A 451 -0.60 -2.75 -20.05
N VAL A 452 -0.14 -1.83 -19.20
CA VAL A 452 1.23 -1.83 -18.65
C VAL A 452 1.18 -1.71 -17.12
N PRO A 453 1.66 -2.74 -16.38
CA PRO A 453 1.80 -2.65 -14.93
C PRO A 453 2.82 -1.60 -14.49
N ILE A 454 2.49 -0.83 -13.47
CA ILE A 454 3.44 0.07 -12.78
C ILE A 454 4.19 -0.72 -11.69
N LEU A 455 3.47 -1.54 -10.93
CA LEU A 455 4.01 -2.47 -9.95
C LEU A 455 3.59 -3.89 -10.31
N THR A 456 4.53 -4.83 -10.28
CA THR A 456 4.30 -6.26 -10.50
C THR A 456 4.66 -7.02 -9.23
N ILE A 457 3.73 -7.84 -8.75
CA ILE A 457 3.90 -8.66 -7.55
C ILE A 457 4.09 -10.12 -7.98
N VAL A 458 5.32 -10.61 -7.85
CA VAL A 458 5.72 -11.99 -8.18
C VAL A 458 6.00 -12.85 -6.95
N LYS A 459 6.05 -12.26 -5.76
CA LYS A 459 6.20 -12.95 -4.47
C LYS A 459 4.93 -12.80 -3.63
N ASN A 460 4.61 -13.81 -2.83
CA ASN A 460 3.46 -13.77 -1.96
C ASN A 460 3.54 -12.58 -1.00
N THR A 461 2.49 -11.79 -0.91
CA THR A 461 2.51 -10.49 -0.24
C THR A 461 1.21 -10.26 0.53
N ASN A 462 1.33 -9.86 1.79
CA ASN A 462 0.24 -9.26 2.55
C ASN A 462 0.45 -7.73 2.55
N LEU A 463 -0.35 -7.03 1.75
CA LEU A 463 -0.29 -5.58 1.60
C LEU A 463 -1.29 -4.93 2.55
N ASN A 464 -0.77 -4.37 3.64
CA ASN A 464 -1.52 -3.57 4.58
C ASN A 464 -1.45 -2.09 4.18
N LEU A 465 -2.56 -1.57 3.64
CA LEU A 465 -2.67 -0.18 3.22
C LEU A 465 -2.66 0.80 4.40
N ASN A 466 -2.98 0.36 5.61
CA ASN A 466 -2.89 1.16 6.85
C ASN A 466 -3.51 2.57 6.77
N GLY A 467 -4.67 2.68 6.10
CA GLY A 467 -5.38 3.94 5.85
C GLY A 467 -4.68 4.89 4.88
N LYS A 468 -3.60 4.47 4.22
CA LYS A 468 -2.82 5.26 3.26
C LYS A 468 -3.26 5.01 1.82
N LYS A 469 -2.75 5.85 0.93
CA LYS A 469 -3.07 5.84 -0.50
C LYS A 469 -1.90 5.31 -1.35
N ILE A 470 -2.19 4.49 -2.35
CA ILE A 470 -1.32 4.26 -3.52
C ILE A 470 -2.03 4.90 -4.72
N TYR A 471 -1.36 5.82 -5.42
CA TYR A 471 -2.00 6.58 -6.50
C TYR A 471 -1.06 6.97 -7.62
N LEU A 472 -1.64 7.26 -8.79
CA LEU A 472 -0.88 7.72 -9.95
C LEU A 472 -0.47 9.19 -9.80
N SER A 473 0.82 9.46 -10.00
CA SER A 473 1.36 10.81 -10.08
C SER A 473 1.48 11.22 -11.55
N LEU A 474 0.48 11.93 -12.04
CA LEU A 474 0.40 12.41 -13.42
C LEU A 474 0.22 13.93 -13.46
N ALA A 475 0.93 14.59 -14.37
CA ALA A 475 0.70 16.00 -14.63
C ALA A 475 -0.69 16.21 -15.26
N PRO A 476 -1.38 17.33 -15.01
CA PRO A 476 -2.67 17.62 -15.61
C PRO A 476 -2.63 17.55 -17.15
N ASN A 477 -3.67 16.98 -17.76
CA ASN A 477 -3.80 16.81 -19.22
C ASN A 477 -2.71 15.93 -19.87
N THR A 478 -2.02 15.09 -19.10
CA THR A 478 -1.13 14.06 -19.68
C THR A 478 -1.94 13.12 -20.56
N GLN A 479 -1.41 12.76 -21.73
CA GLN A 479 -2.01 11.78 -22.64
C GLN A 479 -1.09 10.55 -22.69
N LEU A 480 -1.66 9.38 -22.39
CA LEU A 480 -0.98 8.10 -22.40
C LEU A 480 -1.48 7.29 -23.59
N LEU A 481 -0.56 6.71 -24.36
CA LEU A 481 -0.94 5.75 -25.40
C LEU A 481 -1.34 4.40 -24.80
N HIS A 482 -0.68 4.02 -23.70
CA HIS A 482 -0.91 2.76 -22.98
C HIS A 482 -1.94 2.92 -21.87
N THR A 483 -2.41 1.80 -21.33
CA THR A 483 -3.29 1.78 -20.15
C THR A 483 -2.48 1.36 -18.92
N PRO A 484 -2.18 2.25 -17.95
CA PRO A 484 -1.52 1.85 -16.71
C PRO A 484 -2.39 0.93 -15.85
N ALA A 485 -1.77 -0.06 -15.22
CA ALA A 485 -2.34 -0.80 -14.10
C ALA A 485 -1.49 -0.53 -12.85
N ILE A 486 -2.09 -0.09 -11.74
CA ILE A 486 -1.31 0.18 -10.51
C ILE A 486 -0.60 -1.09 -10.05
N LEU A 487 -1.37 -2.16 -9.82
CA LEU A 487 -0.85 -3.44 -9.36
C LEU A 487 -1.13 -4.54 -10.39
N CYS A 488 -0.13 -5.37 -10.67
CA CYS A 488 -0.30 -6.63 -11.37
C CYS A 488 0.13 -7.80 -10.49
N VAL A 489 -0.81 -8.70 -10.17
CA VAL A 489 -0.54 -9.92 -9.41
C VAL A 489 -0.17 -11.02 -10.40
N ASP A 490 1.11 -11.38 -10.45
CA ASP A 490 1.70 -12.29 -11.44
C ASP A 490 2.16 -13.59 -10.77
N GLY A 491 1.27 -14.60 -10.76
CA GLY A 491 1.55 -15.91 -10.16
C GLY A 491 1.67 -15.94 -8.63
N ALA A 492 1.65 -14.77 -7.97
CA ALA A 492 1.72 -14.62 -6.52
C ALA A 492 0.36 -14.76 -5.82
N THR A 493 0.39 -15.01 -4.51
CA THR A 493 -0.76 -14.88 -3.61
C THR A 493 -0.67 -13.56 -2.85
N VAL A 494 -1.67 -12.70 -3.02
CA VAL A 494 -1.73 -11.36 -2.44
C VAL A 494 -2.97 -11.20 -1.57
N GLU A 495 -2.81 -10.61 -0.39
CA GLU A 495 -3.91 -10.15 0.45
C GLU A 495 -3.83 -8.63 0.64
N ILE A 496 -4.96 -7.93 0.54
CA ILE A 496 -5.06 -6.48 0.77
C ILE A 496 -5.88 -6.23 2.05
N ASN A 497 -5.32 -5.42 2.94
CA ASN A 497 -5.84 -5.12 4.28
C ASN A 497 -5.71 -3.63 4.62
N GLY A 498 -6.34 -3.19 5.72
CA GLY A 498 -5.99 -1.94 6.41
C GLY A 498 -6.69 -0.66 5.97
N ASP A 499 -7.86 -0.75 5.31
CA ASP A 499 -8.77 0.39 5.04
C ASP A 499 -8.15 1.62 4.30
N GLY A 500 -7.12 1.42 3.48
CA GLY A 500 -6.55 2.48 2.63
C GLY A 500 -7.18 2.59 1.24
N ILE A 501 -6.52 3.32 0.35
CA ILE A 501 -7.02 3.66 -0.99
C ILE A 501 -6.01 3.23 -2.07
N ILE A 502 -6.46 2.54 -3.11
CA ILE A 502 -5.73 2.36 -4.37
C ILE A 502 -6.50 3.16 -5.43
N ASP A 503 -5.89 4.23 -5.92
CA ASP A 503 -6.56 5.20 -6.79
C ASP A 503 -5.89 5.30 -8.16
N ALA A 504 -6.53 4.71 -9.16
CA ALA A 504 -6.08 4.75 -10.54
C ALA A 504 -6.56 6.01 -11.30
N GLU A 505 -6.96 7.09 -10.65
CA GLU A 505 -7.27 8.35 -11.34
C GLU A 505 -6.14 8.79 -12.29
N ALA A 506 -6.47 8.91 -13.58
CA ALA A 506 -5.52 9.18 -14.65
C ALA A 506 -6.01 10.29 -15.61
N GLY A 507 -6.95 11.13 -15.16
CA GLY A 507 -7.63 12.13 -16.01
C GLY A 507 -8.43 11.44 -17.11
N ASP A 508 -8.30 11.94 -18.34
CA ASP A 508 -8.98 11.38 -19.52
C ASP A 508 -8.34 10.07 -20.05
N ASN A 509 -7.35 9.51 -19.35
CA ASN A 509 -6.71 8.25 -19.73
C ASN A 509 -7.42 7.06 -19.09
N ASN A 510 -7.38 5.93 -19.79
CA ASN A 510 -7.77 4.65 -19.19
C ASN A 510 -6.76 4.22 -18.14
N SER A 511 -7.22 3.54 -17.09
CA SER A 511 -6.35 2.93 -16.08
C SER A 511 -7.06 1.81 -15.32
N TYR A 512 -6.26 0.93 -14.73
CA TYR A 512 -6.71 -0.22 -13.99
C TYR A 512 -6.19 -0.13 -12.56
N GLY A 513 -7.04 -0.43 -11.57
CA GLY A 513 -6.57 -0.57 -10.19
C GLY A 513 -5.65 -1.78 -10.07
N ILE A 514 -6.19 -2.98 -10.29
CA ILE A 514 -5.46 -4.24 -10.14
C ILE A 514 -5.73 -5.19 -11.32
N ASN A 515 -4.69 -5.87 -11.79
CA ASN A 515 -4.80 -6.91 -12.81
C ASN A 515 -4.18 -8.24 -12.33
N ILE A 516 -4.90 -9.34 -12.49
CA ILE A 516 -4.46 -10.68 -12.04
C ILE A 516 -4.14 -11.56 -13.26
N ILE A 517 -2.90 -12.05 -13.33
CA ILE A 517 -2.36 -12.83 -14.44
C ILE A 517 -1.65 -14.10 -13.95
N ASN A 518 -1.34 -15.01 -14.89
CA ASN A 518 -0.49 -16.19 -14.67
C ASN A 518 -0.86 -17.04 -13.44
N ASN A 519 -2.17 -17.15 -13.16
CA ASN A 519 -2.72 -17.86 -11.99
C ASN A 519 -2.42 -17.19 -10.63
N GLY A 520 -2.20 -15.87 -10.60
CA GLY A 520 -2.15 -15.11 -9.37
C GLY A 520 -3.46 -15.21 -8.56
N SER A 521 -3.37 -15.00 -7.26
CA SER A 521 -4.52 -15.02 -6.35
C SER A 521 -4.55 -13.73 -5.55
N LEU A 522 -5.71 -13.06 -5.53
CA LEU A 522 -5.93 -11.85 -4.75
C LEU A 522 -7.09 -12.03 -3.79
N THR A 523 -6.87 -11.72 -2.51
CA THR A 523 -7.93 -11.54 -1.52
C THR A 523 -8.00 -10.08 -1.09
N VAL A 524 -9.16 -9.43 -1.24
CA VAL A 524 -9.42 -8.09 -0.71
C VAL A 524 -10.22 -8.24 0.57
N ASN A 525 -9.61 -7.97 1.72
CA ASN A 525 -10.28 -8.02 3.01
C ASN A 525 -10.93 -6.69 3.36
N SER A 526 -10.34 -5.57 2.95
CA SER A 526 -10.91 -4.22 3.09
C SER A 526 -10.18 -3.18 2.21
N GLY A 527 -10.56 -1.90 2.29
CA GLY A 527 -9.97 -0.79 1.52
C GLY A 527 -10.87 -0.28 0.39
N THR A 528 -10.39 0.75 -0.30
CA THR A 528 -11.10 1.46 -1.38
C THR A 528 -10.27 1.36 -2.67
N ILE A 529 -10.86 0.86 -3.75
CA ILE A 529 -10.13 0.65 -5.02
C ILE A 529 -10.87 1.33 -6.16
N TYR A 530 -10.19 2.26 -6.82
CA TYR A 530 -10.69 2.99 -7.97
C TYR A 530 -9.99 2.58 -9.27
N GLY A 531 -10.76 2.51 -10.37
CA GLY A 531 -10.25 2.23 -11.72
C GLY A 531 -10.83 3.17 -12.77
N ALA A 532 -10.03 3.70 -13.70
CA ALA A 532 -10.54 4.49 -14.84
C ALA A 532 -10.96 3.64 -16.05
N ILE A 533 -11.33 2.37 -15.80
CA ILE A 533 -12.04 1.40 -16.66
C ILE A 533 -12.56 0.27 -15.77
N THR A 534 -11.70 -0.23 -14.89
CA THR A 534 -12.00 -1.36 -14.00
C THR A 534 -11.14 -1.26 -12.73
N ALA A 535 -11.75 -1.49 -11.56
CA ALA A 535 -11.01 -1.52 -10.30
C ALA A 535 -10.17 -2.79 -10.22
N ILE A 536 -10.73 -3.94 -10.61
CA ILE A 536 -10.01 -5.21 -10.63
C ILE A 536 -10.38 -6.03 -11.87
N GLN A 537 -9.36 -6.43 -12.64
CA GLN A 537 -9.49 -7.37 -13.73
C GLN A 537 -8.81 -8.71 -13.42
N VAL A 538 -9.51 -9.82 -13.70
CA VAL A 538 -8.98 -11.17 -13.68
C VAL A 538 -8.76 -11.65 -15.11
N GLN A 539 -7.52 -11.56 -15.59
CA GLN A 539 -7.17 -12.23 -16.85
C GLN A 539 -7.01 -13.73 -16.63
N LYS A 540 -6.24 -14.16 -15.62
CA LYS A 540 -6.04 -15.57 -15.30
C LYS A 540 -5.60 -15.72 -13.85
N GLY A 541 -6.40 -16.40 -13.02
CA GLY A 541 -6.18 -16.52 -11.59
C GLY A 541 -7.48 -16.47 -10.79
N THR A 542 -7.37 -16.06 -9.54
CA THR A 542 -8.47 -16.04 -8.57
C THR A 542 -8.57 -14.68 -7.88
N LEU A 543 -9.79 -14.16 -7.78
CA LEU A 543 -10.15 -13.01 -6.97
C LEU A 543 -11.16 -13.42 -5.89
N VAL A 544 -10.88 -13.07 -4.65
CA VAL A 544 -11.83 -13.17 -3.53
C VAL A 544 -12.01 -11.78 -2.92
N ILE A 545 -13.24 -11.27 -2.93
CA ILE A 545 -13.59 -10.02 -2.23
C ILE A 545 -14.38 -10.39 -0.99
N LYS A 546 -13.84 -10.05 0.19
CA LYS A 546 -14.56 -10.22 1.48
C LYS A 546 -15.25 -8.93 1.90
N ASP A 547 -14.61 -7.80 1.71
CA ASP A 547 -15.18 -6.46 1.94
C ASP A 547 -14.38 -5.40 1.15
N GLY A 548 -14.80 -4.14 1.22
CA GLY A 548 -14.14 -2.98 0.59
C GLY A 548 -15.11 -2.10 -0.20
N PHE A 549 -14.59 -1.00 -0.75
CA PHE A 549 -15.32 -0.09 -1.63
C PHE A 549 -14.70 -0.08 -3.03
N PHE A 550 -15.54 -0.19 -4.07
CA PHE A 550 -15.09 -0.28 -5.47
C PHE A 550 -15.89 0.67 -6.35
N ASP A 551 -15.21 1.56 -7.08
CA ASP A 551 -15.86 2.52 -7.97
C ASP A 551 -14.93 2.97 -9.10
N PHE A 552 -15.48 3.66 -10.09
CA PHE A 552 -14.69 4.32 -11.11
C PHE A 552 -13.88 5.45 -10.49
N ALA A 553 -12.67 5.67 -11.01
CA ALA A 553 -11.90 6.85 -10.69
C ALA A 553 -12.68 8.12 -11.07
N GLU A 554 -12.47 9.23 -10.37
CA GLU A 554 -13.31 10.43 -10.40
C GLU A 554 -13.65 10.91 -11.82
N THR A 555 -12.64 11.10 -12.69
CA THR A 555 -12.83 11.61 -14.05
C THR A 555 -13.60 10.61 -14.91
N ALA A 556 -13.26 9.32 -14.80
CA ALA A 556 -13.94 8.25 -15.53
C ALA A 556 -15.38 8.07 -15.02
N ASN A 557 -15.64 8.24 -13.73
CA ASN A 557 -16.97 8.12 -13.17
C ASN A 557 -17.91 9.22 -13.71
N ALA A 558 -17.40 10.43 -13.91
CA ALA A 558 -18.14 11.54 -14.48
C ALA A 558 -18.42 11.40 -15.99
N SER A 559 -17.56 10.70 -16.72
CA SER A 559 -17.57 10.69 -18.20
C SER A 559 -17.98 9.35 -18.83
N ALA A 560 -17.77 8.23 -18.15
CA ALA A 560 -18.04 6.91 -18.69
C ALA A 560 -19.55 6.65 -18.86
N PRO A 561 -19.98 6.18 -20.04
CA PRO A 561 -21.34 5.68 -20.26
C PRO A 561 -21.75 4.62 -19.22
N ALA A 562 -23.02 4.67 -18.79
CA ALA A 562 -23.54 3.82 -17.73
C ALA A 562 -23.38 2.32 -18.03
N GLU A 563 -23.47 1.93 -19.31
CA GLU A 563 -23.33 0.55 -19.75
C GLU A 563 -21.93 -0.04 -19.53
N TYR A 564 -20.90 0.78 -19.35
CA TYR A 564 -19.54 0.33 -19.05
C TYR A 564 -19.28 0.20 -17.56
N LYS A 565 -20.07 0.89 -16.73
CA LYS A 565 -19.87 0.90 -15.28
C LYS A 565 -20.11 -0.47 -14.63
N LYS A 566 -20.80 -1.37 -15.35
CA LYS A 566 -21.01 -2.76 -14.92
C LYS A 566 -19.74 -3.60 -14.86
N TYR A 567 -18.63 -3.15 -15.47
CA TYR A 567 -17.34 -3.85 -15.53
C TYR A 567 -16.31 -3.38 -14.49
N ILE A 568 -16.78 -2.75 -13.40
CA ILE A 568 -15.91 -2.34 -12.30
C ILE A 568 -15.10 -3.50 -11.71
N ILE A 569 -15.69 -4.70 -11.70
CA ILE A 569 -15.01 -5.99 -11.53
C ILE A 569 -15.16 -6.76 -12.84
N ASN A 570 -14.06 -7.21 -13.41
CA ASN A 570 -14.05 -7.83 -14.73
C ASN A 570 -13.28 -9.16 -14.76
N ALA A 571 -13.74 -10.10 -15.59
CA ALA A 571 -13.01 -11.32 -15.94
C ALA A 571 -12.84 -11.38 -17.46
N ILE A 572 -11.75 -11.96 -17.95
CA ILE A 572 -11.63 -12.25 -19.39
C ILE A 572 -12.55 -13.41 -19.76
N ASP A 573 -13.52 -13.17 -20.64
CA ASP A 573 -14.59 -14.09 -21.06
C ASP A 573 -14.09 -15.51 -21.35
N ALA A 574 -13.04 -15.63 -22.17
CA ALA A 574 -12.48 -16.92 -22.57
C ALA A 574 -11.94 -17.71 -21.38
N ASN A 575 -11.35 -17.01 -20.41
CA ASN A 575 -10.73 -17.60 -19.23
C ASN A 575 -11.76 -17.87 -18.12
N TRP A 576 -12.82 -17.06 -18.02
CA TRP A 576 -13.97 -17.36 -17.18
C TRP A 576 -14.71 -18.63 -17.65
N LYS A 577 -14.99 -18.71 -18.96
CA LYS A 577 -15.69 -19.85 -19.57
C LYS A 577 -14.93 -21.16 -19.36
N ASN A 578 -13.59 -21.14 -19.47
CA ASN A 578 -12.75 -22.33 -19.27
C ASN A 578 -12.32 -22.59 -17.81
N GLY A 579 -12.66 -21.70 -16.85
CA GLY A 579 -12.38 -21.85 -15.42
C GLY A 579 -10.97 -21.44 -14.98
N SER A 580 -10.18 -20.77 -15.83
CA SER A 580 -8.86 -20.24 -15.48
C SER A 580 -8.88 -18.82 -14.92
N ALA A 581 -10.00 -18.11 -15.02
CA ALA A 581 -10.29 -16.90 -14.26
C ALA A 581 -11.48 -17.18 -13.32
N ASN A 582 -11.31 -16.92 -12.02
CA ASN A 582 -12.31 -17.20 -10.98
C ASN A 582 -12.51 -15.96 -10.10
N ILE A 583 -13.76 -15.64 -9.78
CA ILE A 583 -14.14 -14.47 -8.98
C ILE A 583 -15.20 -14.93 -7.98
N THR A 584 -14.98 -14.61 -6.71
CA THR A 584 -15.94 -14.84 -5.63
C THR A 584 -16.06 -13.59 -4.76
N ILE A 585 -17.28 -13.08 -4.59
CA ILE A 585 -17.58 -11.85 -3.83
C ILE A 585 -18.50 -12.20 -2.67
N TYR A 586 -17.97 -12.15 -1.45
CA TYR A 586 -18.71 -12.38 -0.20
C TYR A 586 -19.25 -11.08 0.41
N GLY A 587 -18.67 -9.93 0.06
CA GLY A 587 -19.04 -8.63 0.61
C GLY A 587 -18.48 -7.48 -0.22
N GLY A 588 -18.56 -6.28 0.32
CA GLY A 588 -18.13 -5.04 -0.33
C GLY A 588 -19.28 -4.18 -0.85
N THR A 589 -18.94 -2.91 -1.10
CA THR A 589 -19.83 -1.85 -1.56
C THR A 589 -19.33 -1.29 -2.89
N PHE A 590 -20.23 -1.13 -3.85
CA PHE A 590 -19.93 -0.76 -5.23
C PHE A 590 -20.64 0.53 -5.61
N GLY A 591 -19.94 1.42 -6.31
CA GLY A 591 -20.49 2.70 -6.79
C GLY A 591 -21.57 2.59 -7.85
N HIS A 592 -21.66 1.44 -8.54
CA HIS A 592 -22.60 1.19 -9.63
C HIS A 592 -23.17 -0.22 -9.56
N ASN A 593 -24.32 -0.42 -10.20
CA ASN A 593 -24.88 -1.76 -10.39
C ASN A 593 -23.93 -2.56 -11.30
N TYR A 594 -23.11 -3.40 -10.70
CA TYR A 594 -22.16 -4.22 -11.44
C TYR A 594 -22.81 -5.53 -11.85
N SER A 595 -22.36 -6.10 -12.97
CA SER A 595 -22.90 -7.39 -13.38
C SER A 595 -22.31 -8.50 -12.52
N VAL A 596 -23.16 -9.20 -11.79
CA VAL A 596 -22.80 -10.42 -11.04
C VAL A 596 -22.69 -11.65 -11.95
N SER A 597 -23.06 -11.53 -13.23
CA SER A 597 -23.02 -12.58 -14.25
C SER A 597 -22.68 -11.98 -15.64
N PRO A 598 -21.52 -11.30 -15.79
CA PRO A 598 -21.25 -10.50 -16.99
C PRO A 598 -21.17 -11.34 -18.27
N GLU A 599 -20.81 -12.62 -18.13
CA GLU A 599 -20.64 -13.54 -19.26
C GLU A 599 -21.93 -14.22 -19.73
N ALA A 600 -23.04 -14.03 -18.99
CA ALA A 600 -24.33 -14.68 -19.25
C ALA A 600 -24.23 -16.20 -19.47
N ASP A 601 -23.21 -16.85 -18.89
CA ASP A 601 -22.93 -18.29 -19.02
C ASP A 601 -23.60 -19.13 -17.91
N GLY A 602 -24.46 -18.48 -17.11
CA GLY A 602 -25.17 -19.10 -15.99
C GLY A 602 -24.38 -19.14 -14.68
N LYS A 603 -23.13 -18.64 -14.65
CA LYS A 603 -22.33 -18.55 -13.44
C LYS A 603 -22.44 -17.17 -12.79
N LEU A 604 -22.23 -17.12 -11.49
CA LEU A 604 -22.23 -15.90 -10.68
C LEU A 604 -20.85 -15.62 -10.11
N TYR A 605 -20.52 -14.35 -9.93
CA TYR A 605 -19.43 -13.89 -9.05
C TYR A 605 -19.80 -14.04 -7.57
N LEU A 606 -21.08 -14.24 -7.26
CA LEU A 606 -21.57 -14.44 -5.91
C LEU A 606 -21.56 -15.94 -5.55
N PRO A 607 -21.12 -16.32 -4.35
CA PRO A 607 -21.35 -17.64 -3.81
C PRO A 607 -22.85 -17.86 -3.51
N ASP A 608 -23.24 -19.13 -3.39
CA ASP A 608 -24.59 -19.54 -3.00
C ASP A 608 -24.98 -18.90 -1.66
N GLY A 609 -26.21 -18.38 -1.55
CA GLY A 609 -26.69 -17.69 -0.34
C GLY A 609 -26.34 -16.21 -0.23
N TYR A 610 -25.69 -15.62 -1.23
CA TYR A 610 -25.37 -14.18 -1.28
C TYR A 610 -26.15 -13.46 -2.38
N GLY A 611 -26.43 -12.17 -2.17
CA GLY A 611 -27.15 -11.32 -3.12
C GLY A 611 -26.74 -9.85 -3.02
N VAL A 612 -27.13 -9.05 -4.01
CA VAL A 612 -26.86 -7.60 -4.06
C VAL A 612 -28.07 -6.83 -3.55
N VAL A 613 -27.85 -5.83 -2.70
CA VAL A 613 -28.86 -4.90 -2.20
C VAL A 613 -28.45 -3.48 -2.60
N GLN A 614 -29.40 -2.67 -3.07
CA GLN A 614 -29.16 -1.24 -3.27
C GLN A 614 -29.44 -0.47 -1.97
N GLU A 615 -28.46 0.29 -1.49
CA GLU A 615 -28.54 1.12 -0.28
C GLU A 615 -28.15 2.57 -0.62
N GLY A 616 -29.14 3.37 -1.02
CA GLY A 616 -28.90 4.72 -1.54
C GLY A 616 -28.35 4.65 -2.97
N ASP A 617 -27.23 5.33 -3.21
CA ASP A 617 -26.54 5.33 -4.50
C ASP A 617 -25.59 4.13 -4.67
N TYR A 618 -25.44 3.30 -3.64
CA TYR A 618 -24.48 2.20 -3.61
C TYR A 618 -25.13 0.82 -3.67
N TYR A 619 -24.35 -0.17 -4.11
CA TYR A 619 -24.74 -1.57 -4.22
C TYR A 619 -23.86 -2.41 -3.30
N THR A 620 -24.46 -3.18 -2.40
CA THR A 620 -23.71 -3.92 -1.37
C THR A 620 -24.04 -5.40 -1.44
N VAL A 621 -23.02 -6.26 -1.39
CA VAL A 621 -23.19 -7.71 -1.32
C VAL A 621 -23.47 -8.14 0.12
N LYS A 622 -24.52 -8.94 0.32
CA LYS A 622 -24.91 -9.45 1.63
C LYS A 622 -25.28 -10.92 1.57
N GLU A 623 -24.98 -11.63 2.66
CA GLU A 623 -25.51 -12.97 2.90
C GLU A 623 -27.02 -12.87 3.22
N ILE A 624 -27.82 -13.67 2.49
CA ILE A 624 -29.28 -13.64 2.54
C ILE A 624 -29.81 -14.10 3.90
N ALA A 625 -29.21 -15.15 4.45
CA ALA A 625 -29.65 -15.75 5.71
C ALA A 625 -29.58 -14.77 6.90
N THR A 626 -28.56 -13.90 6.91
CA THR A 626 -28.38 -12.88 7.94
C THR A 626 -29.09 -11.56 7.63
N ASN A 627 -29.62 -11.39 6.40
CA ASN A 627 -30.31 -10.19 5.92
C ASN A 627 -31.65 -10.49 5.21
N PRO A 628 -32.59 -11.25 5.79
CA PRO A 628 -33.75 -11.81 5.09
C PRO A 628 -34.84 -10.81 4.67
N GLY A 629 -34.77 -9.55 5.15
CA GLY A 629 -35.78 -8.52 4.88
C GLY A 629 -35.40 -7.50 3.80
N LYS A 630 -34.20 -7.61 3.23
CA LYS A 630 -33.72 -6.68 2.19
C LYS A 630 -34.34 -6.98 0.83
N GLU A 631 -34.34 -5.98 -0.04
CA GLU A 631 -34.69 -6.11 -1.45
C GLU A 631 -33.43 -6.48 -2.23
N TYR A 632 -33.41 -7.67 -2.80
CA TYR A 632 -32.28 -8.20 -3.54
C TYR A 632 -32.45 -8.01 -5.04
N LEU A 633 -31.40 -7.54 -5.70
CA LEU A 633 -31.40 -7.33 -7.15
C LEU A 633 -31.14 -8.63 -7.89
N ALA A 634 -31.91 -8.85 -8.96
CA ALA A 634 -31.70 -9.92 -9.92
C ALA A 634 -31.51 -9.34 -11.32
N GLY A 635 -30.26 -9.32 -11.81
CA GLY A 635 -29.92 -8.92 -13.18
C GLY A 635 -29.74 -10.09 -14.16
N SER A 636 -29.95 -11.33 -13.70
CA SER A 636 -29.84 -12.53 -14.55
C SER A 636 -30.68 -13.68 -14.02
N ALA A 637 -30.95 -14.68 -14.86
CA ALA A 637 -31.66 -15.89 -14.45
C ALA A 637 -30.91 -16.69 -13.37
N ALA A 638 -29.57 -16.72 -13.44
CA ALA A 638 -28.74 -17.36 -12.41
C ALA A 638 -28.88 -16.64 -11.06
N ALA A 639 -28.87 -15.31 -11.06
CA ALA A 639 -29.07 -14.52 -9.85
C ALA A 639 -30.47 -14.74 -9.27
N LEU A 640 -31.51 -14.69 -10.10
CA LEU A 640 -32.89 -14.95 -9.67
C LEU A 640 -33.05 -16.35 -9.05
N ASN A 641 -32.51 -17.39 -9.69
CA ASN A 641 -32.56 -18.75 -9.15
C ASN A 641 -31.82 -18.88 -7.82
N ASN A 642 -30.61 -18.29 -7.70
CA ASN A 642 -29.86 -18.27 -6.44
C ASN A 642 -30.67 -17.60 -5.31
N LEU A 643 -31.32 -16.46 -5.57
CA LEU A 643 -32.14 -15.76 -4.59
C LEU A 643 -33.35 -16.59 -4.14
N ILE A 644 -34.06 -17.23 -5.08
CA ILE A 644 -35.21 -18.10 -4.79
C ILE A 644 -34.78 -19.32 -3.98
N SER A 645 -33.72 -20.02 -4.41
CA SER A 645 -33.21 -21.21 -3.71
C SER A 645 -32.74 -20.90 -2.29
N ASN A 646 -32.32 -19.66 -2.04
CA ASN A 646 -31.90 -19.19 -0.72
C ASN A 646 -32.97 -18.38 0.03
N SER A 647 -34.25 -18.49 -0.38
CA SER A 647 -35.40 -17.91 0.33
C SER A 647 -35.34 -16.38 0.53
N ALA A 648 -34.73 -15.65 -0.40
CA ALA A 648 -34.77 -14.19 -0.41
C ALA A 648 -36.20 -13.69 -0.64
N LYS A 649 -36.80 -13.03 0.36
CA LYS A 649 -38.23 -12.70 0.34
C LYS A 649 -38.60 -11.64 -0.70
N ASN A 650 -37.79 -10.60 -0.85
CA ASN A 650 -38.07 -9.47 -1.73
C ASN A 650 -37.00 -9.41 -2.81
N ILE A 651 -37.42 -9.53 -4.07
CA ILE A 651 -36.55 -9.59 -5.24
C ILE A 651 -36.98 -8.48 -6.21
N VAL A 652 -36.03 -7.73 -6.74
CA VAL A 652 -36.25 -6.67 -7.72
C VAL A 652 -35.46 -7.02 -8.97
N ILE A 653 -36.12 -7.06 -10.12
CA ILE A 653 -35.45 -7.28 -11.40
C ILE A 653 -34.71 -5.99 -11.77
N SER A 654 -33.42 -6.09 -12.11
CA SER A 654 -32.57 -4.92 -12.43
C SER A 654 -32.22 -4.81 -13.91
N ASP A 655 -32.43 -5.88 -14.68
CA ASP A 655 -32.07 -5.96 -16.09
C ASP A 655 -33.03 -6.89 -16.84
N ASP A 656 -33.11 -6.71 -18.16
CA ASP A 656 -33.80 -7.66 -19.03
C ASP A 656 -32.96 -8.92 -19.22
N PHE A 657 -33.56 -10.10 -19.03
CA PHE A 657 -32.84 -11.36 -19.26
C PHE A 657 -33.75 -12.50 -19.70
N ASN A 658 -33.10 -13.51 -20.31
CA ASN A 658 -33.76 -14.74 -20.70
C ASN A 658 -33.82 -15.72 -19.52
N ILE A 659 -34.94 -16.44 -19.40
CA ILE A 659 -35.13 -17.55 -18.47
C ILE A 659 -35.38 -18.84 -19.26
N GLY A 660 -35.01 -19.98 -18.67
CA GLY A 660 -35.06 -21.29 -19.32
C GLY A 660 -33.97 -21.47 -20.37
N THR A 661 -34.00 -22.63 -21.05
CA THR A 661 -33.00 -23.02 -22.04
C THR A 661 -33.65 -23.13 -23.42
N ALA A 662 -33.06 -22.46 -24.41
CA ALA A 662 -33.58 -22.43 -25.78
C ALA A 662 -33.82 -23.85 -26.35
N GLY A 663 -35.05 -24.11 -26.79
CA GLY A 663 -35.44 -25.39 -27.38
C GLY A 663 -35.57 -26.57 -26.40
N ALA A 664 -35.38 -26.35 -25.09
CA ALA A 664 -35.61 -27.35 -24.07
C ALA A 664 -37.06 -27.29 -23.56
N VAL A 665 -37.61 -28.44 -23.12
CA VAL A 665 -38.91 -28.53 -22.43
C VAL A 665 -38.85 -28.13 -20.95
N THR A 666 -37.79 -27.42 -20.57
CA THR A 666 -37.52 -27.01 -19.18
C THR A 666 -38.26 -25.72 -18.84
N THR A 667 -38.97 -25.72 -17.70
CA THR A 667 -39.50 -24.50 -17.07
C THR A 667 -38.41 -23.44 -16.88
N GLY A 668 -38.75 -22.16 -17.06
CA GLY A 668 -37.86 -21.04 -16.79
C GLY A 668 -37.47 -20.94 -15.30
N ILE A 669 -38.46 -20.66 -14.44
CA ILE A 669 -38.30 -20.49 -12.99
C ILE A 669 -39.26 -21.44 -12.26
N ASN A 670 -38.75 -22.19 -11.28
CA ASN A 670 -39.55 -23.11 -10.47
C ASN A 670 -39.60 -22.63 -9.02
N ILE A 671 -40.80 -22.48 -8.47
CA ILE A 671 -41.04 -22.08 -7.07
C ILE A 671 -41.96 -23.11 -6.44
N SER A 672 -41.43 -23.96 -5.56
CA SER A 672 -42.17 -25.08 -4.96
C SER A 672 -42.35 -25.00 -3.45
N ASN A 673 -41.73 -23.99 -2.81
CA ASN A 673 -41.83 -23.71 -1.38
C ASN A 673 -41.42 -22.26 -1.11
N GLY A 674 -41.99 -21.61 -0.10
CA GLY A 674 -41.56 -20.29 0.38
C GLY A 674 -42.50 -19.15 0.00
N THR A 675 -42.21 -17.96 0.50
CA THR A 675 -42.98 -16.73 0.22
C THR A 675 -42.06 -15.70 -0.42
N PHE A 676 -42.38 -15.29 -1.64
CA PHE A 676 -41.57 -14.38 -2.47
C PHE A 676 -42.40 -13.22 -2.99
N SER A 677 -41.80 -12.03 -3.05
CA SER A 677 -42.28 -10.89 -3.82
C SER A 677 -41.25 -10.57 -4.90
N ILE A 678 -41.64 -10.67 -6.17
CA ILE A 678 -40.82 -10.30 -7.31
C ILE A 678 -41.40 -9.03 -7.92
N ASP A 679 -40.59 -7.98 -7.93
CA ASP A 679 -40.86 -6.73 -8.61
C ASP A 679 -40.19 -6.72 -9.99
N LEU A 680 -40.98 -6.63 -11.05
CA LEU A 680 -40.48 -6.55 -12.41
C LEU A 680 -39.79 -5.22 -12.69
N ASN A 681 -40.11 -4.16 -11.95
CA ASN A 681 -39.45 -2.86 -12.01
C ASN A 681 -39.20 -2.36 -13.45
N GLY A 682 -40.17 -2.56 -14.35
CA GLY A 682 -40.08 -2.11 -15.74
C GLY A 682 -39.29 -3.01 -16.69
N HIS A 683 -38.68 -4.10 -16.20
CA HIS A 683 -37.81 -5.01 -16.96
C HIS A 683 -38.54 -6.26 -17.50
N THR A 684 -37.93 -6.88 -18.51
CA THR A 684 -38.50 -8.02 -19.24
C THR A 684 -37.80 -9.34 -18.93
N LEU A 685 -38.57 -10.32 -18.47
CA LEU A 685 -38.17 -11.71 -18.34
C LEU A 685 -38.69 -12.51 -19.54
N THR A 686 -37.79 -13.03 -20.38
CA THR A 686 -38.16 -13.76 -21.60
C THR A 686 -37.90 -15.25 -21.46
N ASN A 687 -38.96 -16.06 -21.43
CA ASN A 687 -38.80 -17.51 -21.51
C ASN A 687 -38.36 -17.92 -22.93
N VAL A 688 -37.17 -18.49 -23.02
CA VAL A 688 -36.62 -19.02 -24.28
C VAL A 688 -36.85 -20.52 -24.43
N GLY A 689 -37.29 -21.21 -23.38
CA GLY A 689 -37.66 -22.62 -23.41
C GLY A 689 -39.06 -22.88 -23.98
N THR A 690 -39.44 -24.16 -23.99
CA THR A 690 -40.80 -24.63 -24.30
C THR A 690 -41.45 -25.09 -23.00
N GLY A 691 -42.63 -24.56 -22.66
CA GLY A 691 -43.29 -24.77 -21.37
C GLY A 691 -43.48 -23.46 -20.60
N PHE A 692 -43.32 -23.48 -19.28
CA PHE A 692 -43.73 -22.34 -18.44
C PHE A 692 -42.57 -21.39 -18.15
N ALA A 693 -42.82 -20.07 -18.21
CA ALA A 693 -41.89 -19.09 -17.68
C ALA A 693 -41.74 -19.27 -16.16
N PHE A 694 -42.86 -19.38 -15.44
CA PHE A 694 -42.90 -19.68 -14.01
C PHE A 694 -43.79 -20.90 -13.74
N ALA A 695 -43.27 -21.88 -13.00
CA ALA A 695 -44.06 -22.94 -12.38
C ALA A 695 -44.10 -22.74 -10.86
N VAL A 696 -45.29 -22.53 -10.32
CA VAL A 696 -45.51 -22.24 -8.89
C VAL A 696 -46.35 -23.36 -8.29
N SER A 697 -45.83 -24.04 -7.26
CA SER A 697 -46.47 -25.22 -6.67
C SER A 697 -46.22 -25.34 -5.17
N GLY A 698 -46.98 -26.19 -4.48
CA GLY A 698 -46.82 -26.43 -3.03
C GLY A 698 -47.77 -25.58 -2.18
N SER A 699 -48.39 -26.19 -1.17
CA SER A 699 -49.43 -25.56 -0.34
C SER A 699 -48.97 -24.40 0.52
N ASP A 700 -47.68 -24.35 0.82
CA ASP A 700 -47.07 -23.29 1.63
C ASP A 700 -46.37 -22.24 0.75
N THR A 701 -46.53 -22.32 -0.57
CA THR A 701 -45.90 -21.43 -1.53
C THR A 701 -46.77 -20.23 -1.82
N GLN A 702 -46.20 -19.04 -1.65
CA GLN A 702 -46.83 -17.77 -2.01
C GLN A 702 -45.90 -16.95 -2.91
N LEU A 703 -46.41 -16.49 -4.05
CA LEU A 703 -45.69 -15.60 -4.95
C LEU A 703 -46.49 -14.33 -5.19
N THR A 704 -45.89 -13.18 -4.89
CA THR A 704 -46.43 -11.88 -5.29
C THR A 704 -45.63 -11.36 -6.47
N LEU A 705 -46.30 -11.09 -7.59
CA LEU A 705 -45.73 -10.41 -8.75
C LEU A 705 -46.26 -8.98 -8.80
N LYS A 706 -45.36 -8.02 -8.93
CA LYS A 706 -45.70 -6.61 -9.07
C LYS A 706 -44.76 -5.95 -10.08
N ASP A 707 -45.14 -4.76 -10.51
CA ASP A 707 -44.26 -3.89 -11.27
C ASP A 707 -44.36 -2.50 -10.64
N SER A 708 -43.28 -2.04 -10.02
CA SER A 708 -43.22 -0.71 -9.41
C SER A 708 -42.83 0.39 -10.40
N SER A 709 -42.48 0.04 -11.64
CA SER A 709 -42.16 1.05 -12.65
C SER A 709 -43.35 1.95 -12.92
N LYS A 710 -43.04 3.22 -13.17
CA LYS A 710 -44.05 4.25 -13.43
C LYS A 710 -44.95 3.91 -14.61
N GLU A 711 -44.37 3.30 -15.65
CA GLU A 711 -45.07 2.98 -16.90
C GLU A 711 -45.75 1.60 -16.86
N GLN A 712 -45.58 0.82 -15.78
CA GLN A 712 -46.06 -0.57 -15.69
C GLN A 712 -45.56 -1.41 -16.89
N SER A 713 -44.31 -1.20 -17.31
CA SER A 713 -43.73 -1.80 -18.53
C SER A 713 -43.06 -3.16 -18.30
N GLY A 714 -42.87 -3.55 -17.05
CA GLY A 714 -42.26 -4.81 -16.67
C GLY A 714 -43.04 -5.97 -17.27
N THR A 715 -42.34 -6.91 -17.88
CA THR A 715 -42.96 -7.93 -18.74
C THR A 715 -42.45 -9.33 -18.39
N ILE A 716 -43.36 -10.30 -18.30
CA ILE A 716 -43.00 -11.72 -18.36
C ILE A 716 -43.53 -12.29 -19.66
N TYR A 717 -42.62 -12.67 -20.56
CA TYR A 717 -42.95 -13.30 -21.83
C TYR A 717 -42.83 -14.82 -21.72
N GLY A 718 -43.95 -15.52 -21.91
CA GLY A 718 -44.08 -16.97 -21.77
C GLY A 718 -43.30 -17.78 -22.83
N GLY A 719 -42.81 -17.12 -23.87
CA GLY A 719 -42.11 -17.74 -25.00
C GLY A 719 -43.06 -18.05 -26.16
N LYS A 720 -42.52 -18.68 -27.21
CA LYS A 720 -43.24 -19.11 -28.42
C LYS A 720 -42.61 -20.38 -29.01
N GLY A 721 -43.33 -21.06 -29.90
CA GLY A 721 -42.83 -22.27 -30.57
C GLY A 721 -42.94 -23.53 -29.72
N GLY A 722 -43.87 -23.54 -28.77
CA GLY A 722 -44.18 -24.68 -27.91
C GLY A 722 -45.48 -24.45 -27.16
N ASN A 723 -45.85 -25.40 -26.29
CA ASN A 723 -46.99 -25.25 -25.37
C ASN A 723 -46.60 -24.34 -24.21
N ASN A 724 -46.32 -23.09 -24.54
CA ASN A 724 -45.73 -22.12 -23.64
C ASN A 724 -46.77 -21.50 -22.70
N GLN A 725 -46.38 -21.07 -21.51
CA GLN A 725 -47.24 -20.29 -20.61
C GLN A 725 -46.38 -19.28 -19.85
N VAL A 726 -47.00 -18.20 -19.36
CA VAL A 726 -46.33 -17.28 -18.44
C VAL A 726 -46.30 -17.89 -17.03
N LEU A 727 -47.45 -18.32 -16.52
CA LEU A 727 -47.58 -18.88 -15.18
C LEU A 727 -48.36 -20.20 -15.23
N ASN A 728 -47.79 -21.22 -14.60
CA ASN A 728 -48.48 -22.46 -14.25
C ASN A 728 -48.54 -22.59 -12.73
N VAL A 729 -49.75 -22.61 -12.15
CA VAL A 729 -49.94 -22.63 -10.68
C VAL A 729 -50.68 -23.89 -10.26
N SER A 730 -50.14 -24.62 -9.28
CA SER A 730 -50.68 -25.92 -8.88
C SER A 730 -50.41 -26.26 -7.42
N GLY A 731 -50.89 -27.44 -6.97
CA GLY A 731 -50.43 -28.10 -5.75
C GLY A 731 -50.56 -27.32 -4.45
N GLY A 732 -51.55 -26.45 -4.31
CA GLY A 732 -51.77 -25.64 -3.11
C GLY A 732 -51.28 -24.19 -3.19
N ALA A 733 -50.47 -23.83 -4.19
CA ALA A 733 -49.78 -22.54 -4.21
C ALA A 733 -50.72 -21.35 -4.42
N THR A 734 -50.36 -20.20 -3.84
CA THR A 734 -51.06 -18.92 -4.05
C THR A 734 -50.19 -17.95 -4.82
N VAL A 735 -50.74 -17.30 -5.85
CA VAL A 735 -50.06 -16.25 -6.60
C VAL A 735 -50.92 -14.99 -6.61
N ASP A 736 -50.34 -13.86 -6.27
CA ASP A 736 -50.97 -12.53 -6.32
C ASP A 736 -50.27 -11.66 -7.36
N ILE A 737 -51.03 -11.06 -8.28
CA ILE A 737 -50.51 -10.16 -9.32
C ILE A 737 -51.06 -8.75 -9.13
N TYR A 738 -50.18 -7.77 -8.99
CA TYR A 738 -50.56 -6.35 -8.78
C TYR A 738 -50.29 -5.44 -9.98
N GLY A 739 -49.51 -5.89 -10.97
CA GLY A 739 -49.10 -5.06 -12.11
C GLY A 739 -48.17 -5.77 -13.08
N GLY A 740 -47.74 -5.06 -14.12
CA GLY A 740 -46.90 -5.57 -15.22
C GLY A 740 -47.67 -6.17 -16.40
N ASN A 741 -46.93 -6.69 -17.38
CA ASN A 741 -47.43 -7.25 -18.63
C ASN A 741 -47.09 -8.75 -18.71
N TYR A 742 -48.08 -9.57 -19.05
CA TYR A 742 -47.94 -11.02 -19.13
C TYR A 742 -48.45 -11.44 -20.50
N THR A 743 -47.56 -12.00 -21.33
CA THR A 743 -47.93 -12.40 -22.68
C THR A 743 -47.25 -13.68 -23.12
N VAL A 744 -47.92 -14.46 -23.96
CA VAL A 744 -47.39 -15.70 -24.51
C VAL A 744 -47.63 -15.76 -26.02
N GLY A 745 -46.61 -16.23 -26.74
CA GLY A 745 -46.66 -16.41 -28.18
C GLY A 745 -47.32 -17.73 -28.59
N PRO A 746 -47.55 -17.94 -29.90
CA PRO A 746 -48.17 -19.15 -30.43
C PRO A 746 -47.28 -20.39 -30.26
N ASP A 747 -47.93 -21.56 -30.32
CA ASP A 747 -47.26 -22.86 -30.43
C ASP A 747 -46.58 -23.07 -31.80
N ASN A 748 -45.99 -24.25 -32.01
CA ASN A 748 -45.33 -24.60 -33.28
C ASN A 748 -46.26 -24.67 -34.49
N ASN A 749 -47.57 -24.76 -34.28
CA ASN A 749 -48.59 -24.80 -35.33
C ASN A 749 -49.22 -23.41 -35.57
N GLY A 750 -48.74 -22.37 -34.88
CA GLY A 750 -49.33 -21.03 -34.93
C GLY A 750 -50.63 -20.91 -34.12
N GLN A 751 -50.96 -21.89 -33.27
CA GLN A 751 -52.14 -21.87 -32.40
C GLN A 751 -51.84 -21.17 -31.07
N GLY A 752 -52.89 -20.62 -30.46
CA GLY A 752 -52.80 -19.94 -29.17
C GLY A 752 -52.38 -20.83 -28.01
N ASN A 753 -51.71 -20.21 -27.04
CA ASN A 753 -51.32 -20.81 -25.76
C ASN A 753 -52.07 -20.16 -24.60
N SER A 754 -52.15 -20.87 -23.47
CA SER A 754 -52.64 -20.30 -22.21
C SER A 754 -51.62 -19.29 -21.65
N CYS A 755 -51.99 -18.03 -21.42
CA CYS A 755 -51.09 -17.08 -20.77
C CYS A 755 -50.87 -17.44 -19.30
N ILE A 756 -51.96 -17.61 -18.53
CA ILE A 756 -51.94 -18.09 -17.15
C ILE A 756 -52.78 -19.36 -17.07
N GLU A 757 -52.24 -20.41 -16.45
CA GLU A 757 -52.97 -21.63 -16.14
C GLU A 757 -52.89 -21.97 -14.66
N VAL A 758 -54.04 -22.29 -14.06
CA VAL A 758 -54.11 -22.94 -12.75
C VAL A 758 -54.49 -24.41 -12.97
N ALA A 759 -53.57 -25.33 -12.65
CA ALA A 759 -53.67 -26.76 -12.94
C ALA A 759 -53.73 -27.63 -11.68
N GLY A 760 -54.43 -28.77 -11.77
CA GLY A 760 -54.33 -29.87 -10.79
C GLY A 760 -55.06 -29.65 -9.46
N LEU A 761 -54.60 -30.35 -8.41
CA LEU A 761 -55.17 -30.34 -7.06
C LEU A 761 -54.75 -29.05 -6.31
N GLY A 762 -55.36 -27.91 -6.66
CA GLY A 762 -55.58 -26.80 -5.71
C GLY A 762 -54.61 -25.61 -5.70
N GLY A 763 -54.33 -24.93 -6.81
CA GLY A 763 -53.69 -23.59 -6.78
C GLY A 763 -54.69 -22.43 -6.70
N THR A 764 -54.25 -21.26 -6.24
CA THR A 764 -55.04 -20.02 -6.21
C THR A 764 -54.30 -18.89 -6.93
N MET A 765 -54.97 -18.22 -7.87
CA MET A 765 -54.47 -17.04 -8.56
C MET A 765 -55.34 -15.84 -8.23
N ASN A 766 -54.77 -14.75 -7.71
CA ASN A 766 -55.46 -13.49 -7.49
C ASN A 766 -54.85 -12.40 -8.38
N ILE A 767 -55.67 -11.78 -9.23
CA ILE A 767 -55.23 -10.74 -10.17
C ILE A 767 -55.87 -9.42 -9.77
N TYR A 768 -55.05 -8.51 -9.24
CA TYR A 768 -55.45 -7.17 -8.82
C TYR A 768 -55.17 -6.11 -9.90
N GLY A 769 -54.23 -6.37 -10.81
CA GLY A 769 -53.84 -5.46 -11.87
C GLY A 769 -52.93 -6.11 -12.93
N GLY A 770 -52.52 -5.34 -13.93
CA GLY A 770 -51.65 -5.78 -15.03
C GLY A 770 -52.36 -5.92 -16.39
N THR A 771 -51.60 -6.28 -17.41
CA THR A 771 -52.08 -6.54 -18.78
C THR A 771 -51.77 -7.98 -19.18
N PHE A 772 -52.76 -8.70 -19.73
CA PHE A 772 -52.65 -10.13 -20.05
C PHE A 772 -53.07 -10.40 -21.50
N SER A 773 -52.28 -11.19 -22.21
CA SER A 773 -52.57 -11.55 -23.61
C SER A 773 -52.04 -12.92 -24.04
N SER A 774 -52.73 -13.52 -25.00
CA SER A 774 -52.21 -14.61 -25.84
C SER A 774 -52.12 -14.08 -27.27
N GLU A 775 -50.97 -14.17 -27.92
CA GLU A 775 -50.74 -13.53 -29.23
C GLU A 775 -51.53 -14.21 -30.38
N ALA A 776 -51.98 -15.45 -30.17
CA ALA A 776 -52.75 -16.20 -31.14
C ALA A 776 -53.96 -16.87 -30.48
N ALA A 777 -54.99 -17.14 -31.29
CA ALA A 777 -56.15 -17.91 -30.86
C ALA A 777 -55.91 -19.41 -31.07
N TYR A 778 -56.37 -20.23 -30.12
CA TYR A 778 -56.50 -21.67 -30.30
C TYR A 778 -57.95 -21.97 -30.72
N ASN A 779 -58.13 -22.51 -31.94
CA ASN A 779 -59.46 -22.75 -32.53
C ASN A 779 -60.41 -21.54 -32.47
N GLY A 780 -59.86 -20.33 -32.62
CA GLY A 780 -60.63 -19.08 -32.59
C GLY A 780 -60.89 -18.50 -31.20
N PHE A 781 -60.37 -19.11 -30.13
CA PHE A 781 -60.46 -18.61 -28.76
C PHE A 781 -59.08 -18.21 -28.20
N TYR A 782 -59.01 -17.09 -27.48
CA TYR A 782 -57.79 -16.61 -26.83
C TYR A 782 -57.75 -17.08 -25.38
N TYR A 783 -56.98 -18.13 -25.10
CA TYR A 783 -56.82 -18.65 -23.74
C TYR A 783 -55.89 -17.74 -22.93
N VAL A 784 -56.39 -16.59 -22.45
CA VAL A 784 -55.59 -15.70 -21.60
C VAL A 784 -55.52 -16.26 -20.17
N LEU A 785 -56.67 -16.62 -19.59
CA LEU A 785 -56.77 -17.32 -18.31
C LEU A 785 -57.37 -18.71 -18.54
N ASN A 786 -56.82 -19.73 -17.88
CA ASN A 786 -57.27 -21.12 -18.00
C ASN A 786 -57.24 -21.86 -16.65
N THR A 787 -58.20 -22.76 -16.42
CA THR A 787 -58.22 -23.66 -15.26
C THR A 787 -58.30 -25.12 -15.73
N THR A 788 -57.28 -25.95 -15.48
CA THR A 788 -57.31 -27.33 -16.04
C THR A 788 -58.34 -28.21 -15.31
N GLN A 789 -59.35 -28.69 -16.04
CA GLN A 789 -60.46 -29.46 -15.48
C GLN A 789 -60.26 -30.98 -15.60
N THR A 790 -59.46 -31.58 -14.71
CA THR A 790 -59.56 -33.03 -14.45
C THR A 790 -60.53 -33.30 -13.30
N GLN A 791 -61.27 -34.42 -13.30
CA GLN A 791 -62.25 -34.74 -12.26
C GLN A 791 -61.59 -34.69 -10.85
N GLY A 792 -62.10 -33.85 -9.95
CA GLY A 792 -61.59 -33.70 -8.57
C GLY A 792 -60.58 -32.55 -8.34
N THR A 793 -60.37 -31.67 -9.32
CA THR A 793 -59.51 -30.47 -9.21
C THR A 793 -60.19 -29.32 -8.45
N THR A 794 -59.42 -28.54 -7.67
CA THR A 794 -59.91 -27.46 -6.77
C THR A 794 -59.25 -26.10 -7.00
N GLY A 795 -58.49 -25.93 -8.09
CA GLY A 795 -57.82 -24.66 -8.37
C GLY A 795 -58.79 -23.55 -8.80
N ALA A 796 -58.45 -22.29 -8.52
CA ALA A 796 -59.31 -21.14 -8.81
C ALA A 796 -58.52 -19.89 -9.23
N ILE A 797 -59.14 -19.05 -10.06
CA ILE A 797 -58.62 -17.74 -10.47
C ILE A 797 -59.62 -16.66 -10.05
N PHE A 798 -59.17 -15.64 -9.31
CA PHE A 798 -59.99 -14.51 -8.88
C PHE A 798 -59.43 -13.21 -9.47
N VAL A 799 -60.26 -12.49 -10.23
CA VAL A 799 -59.88 -11.24 -10.89
C VAL A 799 -60.60 -10.07 -10.24
N TYR A 800 -59.81 -9.19 -9.64
CA TYR A 800 -60.20 -7.94 -9.00
C TYR A 800 -59.84 -6.73 -9.88
N GLY A 801 -58.92 -6.88 -10.84
CA GLY A 801 -58.54 -5.79 -11.74
C GLY A 801 -57.65 -6.25 -12.88
N GLY A 802 -57.39 -5.36 -13.84
CA GLY A 802 -56.47 -5.61 -14.96
C GLY A 802 -57.10 -5.43 -16.34
N LYS A 803 -56.27 -5.61 -17.38
CA LYS A 803 -56.63 -5.50 -18.80
C LYS A 803 -56.34 -6.82 -19.52
N PHE A 804 -57.33 -7.33 -20.25
CA PHE A 804 -57.26 -8.63 -20.90
C PHE A 804 -57.52 -8.47 -22.40
N LEU A 805 -56.54 -8.80 -23.24
CA LEU A 805 -56.67 -8.66 -24.69
C LEU A 805 -57.50 -9.83 -25.27
N HIS A 806 -58.57 -9.52 -26.01
CA HIS A 806 -59.47 -10.47 -26.68
C HIS A 806 -60.15 -11.52 -25.78
N PHE A 807 -60.08 -11.37 -24.45
CA PHE A 807 -60.60 -12.33 -23.48
C PHE A 807 -61.44 -11.62 -22.41
N ASP A 808 -62.68 -12.06 -22.21
CA ASP A 808 -63.59 -11.52 -21.20
C ASP A 808 -63.59 -12.40 -19.93
N PRO A 809 -62.96 -11.96 -18.81
CA PRO A 809 -62.88 -12.77 -17.60
C PRO A 809 -64.25 -13.08 -16.96
N SER A 810 -65.31 -12.35 -17.34
CA SER A 810 -66.68 -12.63 -16.89
C SER A 810 -67.23 -13.94 -17.42
N LYS A 811 -66.61 -14.53 -18.45
CA LYS A 811 -67.06 -15.79 -19.06
C LYS A 811 -66.47 -17.02 -18.41
N GLY A 812 -65.49 -16.84 -17.52
CA GLY A 812 -64.85 -17.93 -16.83
C GLY A 812 -64.13 -18.89 -17.78
N ASP A 813 -64.01 -20.13 -17.35
CA ASP A 813 -63.39 -21.20 -18.13
C ASP A 813 -64.30 -21.73 -19.24
N ASP A 814 -63.72 -22.36 -20.27
CA ASP A 814 -64.48 -22.91 -21.37
C ASP A 814 -65.36 -24.10 -20.92
N SER A 815 -66.65 -23.84 -20.75
CA SER A 815 -67.62 -24.91 -20.50
C SER A 815 -67.84 -25.72 -21.79
N SER A 816 -66.94 -26.66 -22.14
CA SER A 816 -67.22 -27.57 -23.25
C SER A 816 -68.26 -28.62 -22.82
N THR A 817 -69.55 -28.32 -23.04
CA THR A 817 -70.66 -29.28 -22.87
C THR A 817 -70.71 -30.35 -23.96
N SER A 818 -69.65 -30.57 -24.74
CA SER A 818 -69.66 -31.52 -25.85
C SER A 818 -69.29 -32.96 -25.49
N ASN A 819 -69.00 -33.28 -24.22
CA ASN A 819 -68.68 -34.65 -23.81
C ASN A 819 -69.40 -35.10 -22.53
N GLY A 820 -70.71 -34.85 -22.42
CA GLY A 820 -71.67 -35.67 -21.63
C GLY A 820 -71.39 -35.95 -20.14
N GLY A 821 -70.37 -35.34 -19.53
CA GLY A 821 -70.04 -35.46 -18.12
C GLY A 821 -70.27 -34.13 -17.43
N SER A 822 -71.21 -34.07 -16.49
CA SER A 822 -71.38 -32.95 -15.59
C SER A 822 -70.13 -32.82 -14.71
N ASN A 823 -69.17 -31.98 -15.08
CA ASN A 823 -68.09 -31.58 -14.18
C ASN A 823 -68.58 -30.40 -13.34
N SER A 824 -68.75 -30.62 -12.04
CA SER A 824 -69.34 -29.65 -11.08
C SER A 824 -68.40 -28.50 -10.69
N SER A 825 -67.23 -28.37 -11.34
CA SER A 825 -66.13 -27.49 -10.93
C SER A 825 -65.68 -26.48 -12.00
N VAL A 826 -66.53 -26.20 -13.00
CA VAL A 826 -66.25 -25.16 -14.01
C VAL A 826 -66.41 -23.79 -13.36
N GLN A 827 -65.34 -22.99 -13.31
CA GLN A 827 -65.43 -21.63 -12.82
C GLN A 827 -66.13 -20.75 -13.87
N SER A 828 -67.45 -20.58 -13.75
CA SER A 828 -68.30 -19.86 -14.72
C SER A 828 -68.02 -18.35 -14.88
N SER A 829 -67.22 -17.77 -13.97
CA SER A 829 -66.70 -16.41 -14.05
C SER A 829 -65.40 -16.36 -13.25
N TYR A 830 -64.36 -15.74 -13.81
CA TYR A 830 -63.11 -15.47 -13.09
C TYR A 830 -63.18 -14.18 -12.25
N LEU A 831 -64.23 -13.36 -12.40
CA LEU A 831 -64.40 -12.15 -11.60
C LEU A 831 -64.65 -12.46 -10.12
N ALA A 832 -63.97 -11.73 -9.25
CA ALA A 832 -64.29 -11.71 -7.83
C ALA A 832 -65.66 -11.06 -7.56
N GLU A 833 -66.26 -11.38 -6.42
CA GLU A 833 -67.53 -10.77 -6.01
C GLU A 833 -67.40 -9.25 -5.89
N GLY A 834 -68.33 -8.50 -6.50
CA GLY A 834 -68.32 -7.04 -6.53
C GLY A 834 -67.51 -6.42 -7.67
N TYR A 835 -67.02 -7.21 -8.63
CA TYR A 835 -66.25 -6.72 -9.79
C TYR A 835 -66.97 -6.98 -11.12
N VAL A 836 -66.73 -6.10 -12.10
CA VAL A 836 -67.31 -6.16 -13.45
C VAL A 836 -66.23 -6.09 -14.53
N SER A 837 -66.50 -6.71 -15.68
CA SER A 837 -65.68 -6.64 -16.88
C SER A 837 -66.34 -5.74 -17.92
N ALA A 838 -65.63 -4.71 -18.40
CA ALA A 838 -66.10 -3.77 -19.41
C ALA A 838 -65.24 -3.83 -20.67
N ALA A 839 -65.87 -3.97 -21.84
CA ALA A 839 -65.17 -3.94 -23.12
C ALA A 839 -64.70 -2.50 -23.45
N SER A 840 -63.44 -2.37 -23.85
CA SER A 840 -62.80 -1.12 -24.27
C SER A 840 -61.87 -1.41 -25.46
N GLY A 841 -62.39 -1.27 -26.67
CA GLY A 841 -61.68 -1.66 -27.89
C GLY A 841 -61.50 -3.19 -27.95
N GLU A 842 -60.27 -3.64 -28.15
CA GLU A 842 -59.92 -5.07 -28.12
C GLU A 842 -59.68 -5.63 -26.71
N TYR A 843 -59.68 -4.76 -25.69
CA TYR A 843 -59.46 -5.14 -24.29
C TYR A 843 -60.77 -5.30 -23.53
N PHE A 844 -60.74 -6.17 -22.54
CA PHE A 844 -61.69 -6.20 -21.42
C PHE A 844 -60.98 -5.69 -20.17
N ILE A 845 -61.60 -4.73 -19.48
CA ILE A 845 -61.04 -4.08 -18.30
C ILE A 845 -61.87 -4.47 -17.09
N VAL A 846 -61.24 -5.01 -16.05
CA VAL A 846 -61.90 -5.35 -14.78
C VAL A 846 -61.74 -4.23 -13.77
N GLN A 847 -62.83 -3.89 -13.09
CA GLN A 847 -62.89 -2.86 -12.05
C GLN A 847 -64.00 -3.17 -11.04
N GLU A 848 -63.97 -2.51 -9.88
CA GLU A 848 -65.04 -2.57 -8.87
C GLU A 848 -66.36 -2.05 -9.46
N ALA A 849 -67.47 -2.71 -9.13
CA ALA A 849 -68.80 -2.54 -9.74
C ALA A 849 -69.49 -1.20 -9.44
#